data_AF-A0A1I8GFC8-F1
#
_entry.id   AF-A0A1I8GFC8-F1
#
_cell.length_a   1.000
_cell.length_b   1.000
_cell.length_c   1.000
_cell.angle_alpha   90.00
_cell.angle_beta   90.00
_cell.angle_gamma   90.00
#
_symmetry.space_group_name_H-M   'P 1'
#
loop_
_entity.id
_entity.type
_entity.pdbx_description
1 polymer ?
#
loop_
_entity_poly.entity_id
_entity_poly.type
_entity_poly.pdbx_seq_one_letter_code
_entity_poly.pdbx_strand_id
1 'polypeptide(L)'
;MSIAGIQLRHAFGLRTGVAGNIYFVDEQTVVYPCGNSIVLHNVDQKTQRFISLSEKCAGITAMAVSPNRRFVAVAEAARAEEKPLIHVYDVQTTKKKKTVSSAEVASGDYVSVAFSPDSKYLAGQSGKPDYHLVYWSWEKNKQLAIVKSLNVQVTPHASVNQIAFNPQDSTQVSVVGNGTFKLYRYSENNLKQFAVSKTEPQNFPLLGVGRENCCRHRQRQVGADGERRAASEFTMAESASESGDRESDLNAAMANQAHSIAAYSKGFAVSCGAGRVHLFERMEDGKEYYKKAREIRIPADPFSADPSVSEQQIIIQLSISPSEENLVAATDRGQIYQISLASSELGKGGDYAQFEQLSHSFHSSQVLGLDVCARKPLVATCSVDRSVRIWNFETNQCELYKEFAEEAYSVALHPSGLFLLVGFSDKLRLMNLLIDDIRTFKEFTIRGCRECAFSNGGHLFAAVHGNIIQIFSTISFENVGNFKGHNGKIKGLVWSNDDSKLVSCGMDGAVYEWEVATGKRLREHVLKTCSYTGVAATADVKTTYAVGSDGKLKEITDEEPMPAIDAGEAEFTSLAMSNSGRMMFAGTKSGSVRAIKFPFTAASVGGGAGSDWQEVAAHSGGVNKMRLVCTDEYMVTVGDDGCVLIWKVTDKEGRGLKRDKETGWAEEILITKSDLEEKNALTAELNQRVEELKIGNEYQLRMKDMNYNDKIKELTEKFIQEMESLKTKNQVLKTEKDKEEAKHEEQLQEVMEKHSKEVQDMEAANNQKLMMEYEKYQELQSKSQKMQEDYERQLQEMEEARQKKDADREILDSKIKYEKRLREEKESNTKLKSESGIMKKKFTSLQKEIDDHKDEIKKLQTENQKLNNVIRNLQKDIDGLKKEIQERDETIQDKEKRIYDLKKKNQELEKFKFVLDYKIKELKKQIEPREQDIKNYKEQIQEMESELERFHKQNTQLELNISEMRDKLKAVENDLKNEKTEKFRVEAAVRRFKTDLHNCVNFIQEPKQLKESIMSMYRKHVRDDDMASEANMDADIQKEFARQREHLERSVASLRKKLAKENDIHRADYVRIMQENVSLIKEINDLRRDLKKSRTQIHDLEAAVGLHRKNNDQAKQLVAMVTSNKSNPILEKDMEEKERTIETQRLLIQQLRTQIHELETRPLSAGKQQLPPLVSN
;
A
#
# COMPACT_ATOMS: atom_id res chain seq x y z
N MET A 1 18.08 -40.21 3.16
CA MET A 1 18.53 -39.88 4.53
C MET A 1 19.35 -38.61 4.45
N SER A 2 18.78 -37.54 4.98
CA SER A 2 19.21 -36.18 4.69
C SER A 2 18.67 -35.24 5.74
N ILE A 3 19.46 -34.22 6.07
CA ILE A 3 18.95 -33.06 6.77
C ILE A 3 18.00 -32.34 5.81
N ALA A 4 16.80 -32.00 6.29
CA ALA A 4 15.84 -31.23 5.52
C ALA A 4 16.37 -29.80 5.34
N GLY A 5 16.22 -29.24 4.14
CA GLY A 5 16.52 -27.84 3.89
C GLY A 5 15.36 -26.96 4.34
N ILE A 6 15.64 -25.84 4.99
CA ILE A 6 14.64 -24.82 5.32
C ILE A 6 15.05 -23.47 4.74
N GLN A 7 14.09 -22.76 4.16
CA GLN A 7 14.29 -21.43 3.59
C GLN A 7 13.19 -20.48 4.06
N LEU A 8 13.56 -19.30 4.53
CA LEU A 8 12.59 -18.27 4.94
C LEU A 8 11.77 -17.80 3.74
N ARG A 9 10.44 -17.91 3.83
CA ARG A 9 9.49 -17.55 2.77
C ARG A 9 8.79 -16.23 3.06
N HIS A 10 8.35 -16.03 4.30
CA HIS A 10 7.68 -14.81 4.73
C HIS A 10 7.97 -14.53 6.19
N ALA A 11 8.01 -13.26 6.57
CA ALA A 11 8.25 -12.82 7.93
C ALA A 11 7.27 -11.71 8.33
N PHE A 12 6.63 -11.87 9.48
CA PHE A 12 5.82 -10.85 10.13
C PHE A 12 6.55 -10.39 11.40
N GLY A 13 6.76 -9.08 11.53
CA GLY A 13 7.47 -8.51 12.67
C GLY A 13 8.45 -7.40 12.27
N LEU A 14 8.81 -6.60 13.26
CA LEU A 14 9.84 -5.57 13.17
C LEU A 14 10.66 -5.57 14.46
N ARG A 15 11.99 -5.59 14.32
CA ARG A 15 12.89 -5.45 15.46
C ARG A 15 13.10 -3.97 15.80
N THR A 16 12.52 -3.53 16.91
CA THR A 16 12.53 -2.12 17.35
C THR A 16 13.84 -1.66 18.00
N GLY A 17 14.64 -2.61 18.49
CA GLY A 17 15.93 -2.35 19.13
C GLY A 17 17.11 -2.07 18.18
N VAL A 18 16.88 -2.00 16.87
CA VAL A 18 17.94 -1.74 15.87
C VAL A 18 18.04 -0.24 15.58
N ALA A 19 19.23 0.34 15.68
CA ALA A 19 19.47 1.70 15.23
C ALA A 19 19.35 1.80 13.70
N GLY A 20 18.52 2.71 13.19
CA GLY A 20 18.22 2.77 11.75
C GLY A 20 17.43 1.56 11.25
N ASN A 21 16.32 1.23 11.93
CA ASN A 21 15.54 0.02 11.65
C ASN A 21 14.68 0.08 10.37
N ILE A 22 14.55 1.22 9.69
CA ILE A 22 13.74 1.28 8.47
C ILE A 22 14.30 2.29 7.46
N TYR A 23 14.40 1.87 6.20
CA TYR A 23 14.84 2.72 5.10
C TYR A 23 14.17 2.36 3.78
N PHE A 24 14.00 3.34 2.89
CA PHE A 24 13.77 3.07 1.47
C PHE A 24 15.06 2.68 0.75
N VAL A 25 14.97 1.65 -0.09
CA VAL A 25 16.04 1.24 -1.03
C VAL A 25 15.71 1.74 -2.44
N ASP A 26 14.48 1.57 -2.87
CA ASP A 26 13.94 2.16 -4.10
C ASP A 26 12.57 2.78 -3.80
N GLU A 27 11.83 3.23 -4.80
CA GLU A 27 10.53 3.87 -4.60
C GLU A 27 9.48 2.97 -3.94
N GLN A 28 9.59 1.66 -4.12
CA GLN A 28 8.57 0.68 -3.74
C GLN A 28 9.07 -0.32 -2.69
N THR A 29 10.38 -0.37 -2.43
CA THR A 29 11.03 -1.37 -1.59
C THR A 29 11.57 -0.74 -0.32
N VAL A 30 11.03 -1.20 0.80
CA VAL A 30 11.45 -0.82 2.15
C VAL A 30 12.29 -1.94 2.74
N VAL A 31 13.38 -1.57 3.42
CA VAL A 31 14.25 -2.51 4.15
C VAL A 31 14.09 -2.34 5.66
N TYR A 32 13.89 -3.44 6.37
CA TYR A 32 13.78 -3.45 7.83
C TYR A 32 14.22 -4.80 8.44
N PRO A 33 14.68 -4.84 9.70
CA PRO A 33 15.06 -6.06 10.38
C PRO A 33 13.85 -6.77 11.00
N CYS A 34 13.77 -8.09 10.81
CA CYS A 34 12.79 -8.98 11.45
C CYS A 34 13.52 -10.21 12.01
N GLY A 35 13.46 -10.42 13.33
CA GLY A 35 14.29 -11.41 14.02
C GLY A 35 15.78 -11.25 13.73
N ASN A 36 16.41 -12.31 13.22
CA ASN A 36 17.80 -12.31 12.74
C ASN A 36 17.90 -12.31 11.20
N SER A 37 16.90 -11.75 10.51
CA SER A 37 16.90 -11.55 9.06
C SER A 37 16.62 -10.09 8.71
N ILE A 38 17.13 -9.64 7.55
CA ILE A 38 16.73 -8.35 6.98
C ILE A 38 15.71 -8.60 5.88
N VAL A 39 14.56 -7.95 5.99
CA VAL A 39 13.45 -8.03 5.04
C VAL A 39 13.54 -6.88 4.06
N LEU A 40 13.49 -7.22 2.77
CA LEU A 40 13.31 -6.31 1.65
C LEU A 40 11.86 -6.48 1.17
N HIS A 41 10.98 -5.59 1.59
CA HIS A 41 9.56 -5.65 1.28
C HIS A 41 9.21 -4.71 0.14
N ASN A 42 8.74 -5.27 -0.97
CA ASN A 42 8.18 -4.50 -2.07
C ASN A 42 6.68 -4.28 -1.78
N VAL A 43 6.32 -3.02 -1.52
CA VAL A 43 4.98 -2.61 -1.08
C VAL A 43 3.94 -2.86 -2.18
N ASP A 44 4.25 -2.53 -3.43
CA ASP A 44 3.31 -2.65 -4.56
C ASP A 44 3.02 -4.11 -4.93
N GLN A 45 4.04 -4.96 -4.94
CA GLN A 45 3.89 -6.39 -5.25
C GLN A 45 3.51 -7.24 -4.03
N LYS A 46 3.55 -6.68 -2.82
CA LYS A 46 3.38 -7.39 -1.55
C LYS A 46 4.30 -8.61 -1.41
N THR A 47 5.52 -8.52 -1.96
CA THR A 47 6.52 -9.59 -1.90
C THR A 47 7.66 -9.24 -0.97
N GLN A 48 8.26 -10.26 -0.35
CA GLN A 48 9.42 -10.12 0.52
C GLN A 48 10.62 -10.89 -0.04
N ARG A 49 11.80 -10.28 0.06
CA ARG A 49 13.10 -10.93 -0.12
C ARG A 49 13.90 -10.82 1.17
N PHE A 50 14.78 -11.78 1.40
CA PHE A 50 15.53 -11.86 2.66
C PHE A 50 17.02 -11.81 2.42
N ILE A 51 17.73 -11.12 3.31
CA ILE A 51 19.19 -11.22 3.44
C ILE A 51 19.47 -12.10 4.66
N SER A 52 20.02 -13.28 4.41
CA SER A 52 20.45 -14.20 5.47
C SER A 52 21.73 -13.70 6.14
N LEU A 53 21.68 -13.60 7.46
CA LEU A 53 22.81 -13.20 8.30
C LEU A 53 23.73 -14.38 8.61
N SER A 54 24.84 -14.10 9.29
CA SER A 54 25.77 -15.14 9.73
C SER A 54 25.11 -16.14 10.69
N GLU A 55 25.46 -17.43 10.59
CA GLU A 55 24.97 -18.50 11.48
C GLU A 55 25.29 -18.24 12.96
N LYS A 56 26.34 -17.45 13.23
CA LYS A 56 26.79 -17.08 14.58
C LYS A 56 26.19 -15.79 15.14
N CYS A 57 25.25 -15.16 14.42
CA CYS A 57 24.68 -13.89 14.83
C CYS A 57 23.95 -14.02 16.18
N ALA A 58 24.31 -13.19 17.16
CA ALA A 58 23.53 -13.03 18.41
C ALA A 58 22.36 -12.05 18.22
N GLY A 59 22.45 -11.18 17.22
CA GLY A 59 21.39 -10.26 16.83
C GLY A 59 21.90 -9.03 16.09
N ILE A 60 20.97 -8.32 15.47
CA ILE A 60 21.21 -7.07 14.74
C ILE A 60 21.14 -5.90 15.72
N THR A 61 22.09 -4.99 15.63
CA THR A 61 22.20 -3.83 16.55
C THR A 61 22.03 -2.50 15.82
N ALA A 62 22.58 -2.38 14.62
CA ALA A 62 22.42 -1.21 13.76
C ALA A 62 22.34 -1.60 12.28
N MET A 63 21.66 -0.78 11.49
CA MET A 63 21.56 -0.92 10.04
C MET A 63 21.71 0.46 9.38
N ALA A 64 22.34 0.49 8.21
CA ALA A 64 22.44 1.68 7.37
C ALA A 64 22.35 1.31 5.89
N VAL A 65 21.71 2.17 5.10
CA VAL A 65 21.68 2.05 3.64
C VAL A 65 22.66 3.04 3.03
N SER A 66 23.39 2.62 1.99
CA SER A 66 24.28 3.51 1.26
C SER A 66 23.48 4.60 0.52
N PRO A 67 24.00 5.83 0.38
CA PRO A 67 23.31 6.90 -0.37
C PRO A 67 22.95 6.54 -1.82
N ASN A 68 23.77 5.72 -2.48
CA ASN A 68 23.47 5.17 -3.81
C ASN A 68 22.43 4.02 -3.81
N ARG A 69 21.90 3.68 -2.63
CA ARG A 69 20.90 2.64 -2.34
C ARG A 69 21.24 1.22 -2.81
N ARG A 70 22.50 0.97 -3.15
CA ARG A 70 22.95 -0.34 -3.65
C ARG A 70 23.38 -1.30 -2.55
N PHE A 71 23.77 -0.76 -1.39
CA PHE A 71 24.36 -1.53 -0.30
C PHE A 71 23.65 -1.28 1.02
N VAL A 72 23.56 -2.32 1.83
CA VAL A 72 23.09 -2.26 3.23
C VAL A 72 24.21 -2.74 4.13
N ALA A 73 24.57 -1.94 5.12
CA ALA A 73 25.47 -2.34 6.20
C ALA A 73 24.63 -2.78 7.40
N VAL A 74 24.94 -3.96 7.93
CA VAL A 74 24.29 -4.56 9.10
C VAL A 74 25.36 -4.83 10.16
N ALA A 75 25.18 -4.27 11.35
CA ALA A 75 26.01 -4.59 12.51
C ALA A 75 25.42 -5.76 13.29
N GLU A 76 26.22 -6.81 13.43
CA GLU A 76 25.88 -8.00 14.21
C GLU A 76 26.57 -7.93 15.58
N ALA A 77 25.80 -8.15 16.64
CA ALA A 77 26.31 -8.37 17.98
C ALA A 77 27.04 -9.71 18.05
N ALA A 78 28.12 -9.75 18.81
CA ALA A 78 28.88 -10.97 19.02
C ALA A 78 28.22 -11.88 20.07
N ARG A 79 28.34 -13.20 19.89
CA ARG A 79 28.12 -14.17 21.00
C ARG A 79 29.28 -14.06 21.98
N ALA A 80 29.06 -14.46 23.23
CA ALA A 80 30.09 -14.43 24.27
C ALA A 80 31.41 -15.02 23.74
N GLU A 81 32.52 -14.28 23.90
CA GLU A 81 33.88 -14.59 23.42
C GLU A 81 34.24 -14.22 21.96
N GLU A 82 33.28 -13.83 21.11
CA GLU A 82 33.56 -13.33 19.74
C GLU A 82 33.55 -11.78 19.65
N LYS A 83 34.04 -11.21 18.53
CA LYS A 83 34.05 -9.75 18.29
C LYS A 83 32.88 -9.31 17.40
N PRO A 84 32.34 -8.09 17.57
CA PRO A 84 31.25 -7.60 16.73
C PRO A 84 31.71 -7.39 15.29
N LEU A 85 30.83 -7.69 14.35
CA LEU A 85 31.10 -7.62 12.91
C LEU A 85 30.11 -6.69 12.22
N ILE A 86 30.58 -5.99 11.19
CA ILE A 86 29.72 -5.23 10.28
C ILE A 86 29.78 -5.89 8.91
N HIS A 87 28.65 -6.36 8.43
CA HIS A 87 28.52 -6.97 7.10
C HIS A 87 27.88 -6.00 6.12
N VAL A 88 28.48 -5.87 4.95
CA VAL A 88 27.94 -5.08 3.83
C VAL A 88 27.37 -6.03 2.80
N TYR A 89 26.09 -5.88 2.50
CA TYR A 89 25.31 -6.67 1.56
C TYR A 89 24.93 -5.84 0.34
N ASP A 90 24.82 -6.50 -0.80
CA ASP A 90 24.27 -5.92 -2.03
C ASP A 90 22.77 -6.19 -2.07
N VAL A 91 21.99 -5.11 -2.21
CA VAL A 91 20.53 -5.20 -2.07
C VAL A 91 19.86 -5.93 -3.24
N GLN A 92 20.43 -5.84 -4.44
CA GLN A 92 19.87 -6.48 -5.62
C GLN A 92 20.09 -8.00 -5.59
N THR A 93 21.30 -8.41 -5.21
CA THR A 93 21.69 -9.83 -5.22
C THR A 93 21.46 -10.55 -3.88
N THR A 94 21.16 -9.80 -2.82
CA THR A 94 21.10 -10.24 -1.40
C THR A 94 22.35 -10.95 -0.89
N LYS A 95 23.47 -10.87 -1.63
CA LYS A 95 24.73 -11.51 -1.29
C LYS A 95 25.62 -10.59 -0.46
N LYS A 96 26.33 -11.19 0.50
CA LYS A 96 27.37 -10.53 1.28
C LYS A 96 28.52 -10.09 0.37
N LYS A 97 28.85 -8.80 0.38
CA LYS A 97 30.00 -8.22 -0.36
C LYS A 97 31.25 -8.17 0.50
N LYS A 98 31.13 -7.69 1.73
CA LYS A 98 32.27 -7.53 2.62
C LYS A 98 31.91 -7.68 4.09
N THR A 99 32.91 -8.02 4.89
CA THR A 99 32.83 -8.05 6.36
C THR A 99 33.95 -7.18 6.88
N VAL A 100 33.60 -6.23 7.72
CA VAL A 100 34.52 -5.27 8.32
C VAL A 100 34.49 -5.46 9.83
N SER A 101 35.67 -5.47 10.44
CA SER A 101 35.82 -5.56 11.89
C SER A 101 37.05 -4.77 12.33
N SER A 102 37.15 -4.52 13.64
CA SER A 102 38.30 -3.85 14.24
C SER A 102 38.79 -4.66 15.42
N ALA A 103 40.11 -4.88 15.52
CA ALA A 103 40.69 -5.68 16.59
C ALA A 103 40.69 -4.97 17.95
N GLU A 104 40.66 -3.64 17.94
CA GLU A 104 40.79 -2.77 19.12
C GLU A 104 39.46 -2.48 19.82
N VAL A 105 38.34 -2.89 19.23
CA VAL A 105 37.01 -2.74 19.83
C VAL A 105 36.80 -3.85 20.86
N ALA A 106 36.71 -3.48 22.14
CA ALA A 106 36.37 -4.39 23.23
C ALA A 106 34.85 -4.51 23.49
N SER A 107 34.03 -3.65 22.86
CA SER A 107 32.57 -3.74 22.92
C SER A 107 32.07 -5.01 22.21
N GLY A 108 30.97 -5.59 22.69
CA GLY A 108 30.30 -6.73 22.04
C GLY A 108 29.40 -6.34 20.86
N ASP A 109 29.20 -5.04 20.61
CA ASP A 109 28.22 -4.48 19.68
C ASP A 109 28.64 -3.13 19.06
N TYR A 110 27.99 -2.77 17.96
CA TYR A 110 28.01 -1.42 17.38
C TYR A 110 26.64 -0.77 17.55
N VAL A 111 26.59 0.39 18.20
CA VAL A 111 25.36 1.13 18.48
C VAL A 111 24.81 1.82 17.24
N SER A 112 25.69 2.27 16.34
CA SER A 112 25.29 2.99 15.14
C SER A 112 26.31 2.80 14.01
N VAL A 113 25.81 2.76 12.78
CA VAL A 113 26.60 2.62 11.56
C VAL A 113 26.07 3.65 10.55
N ALA A 114 26.96 4.25 9.76
CA ALA A 114 26.58 5.18 8.71
C ALA A 114 27.52 5.08 7.50
N PHE A 115 27.00 5.31 6.30
CA PHE A 115 27.78 5.45 5.08
C PHE A 115 28.13 6.92 4.81
N SER A 116 29.28 7.15 4.17
CA SER A 116 29.60 8.46 3.60
C SER A 116 28.69 8.81 2.41
N PRO A 117 28.52 10.10 2.07
CA PRO A 117 27.68 10.55 0.95
C PRO A 117 28.07 9.93 -0.39
N ASP A 118 29.38 9.74 -0.62
CA ASP A 118 29.93 9.08 -1.81
C ASP A 118 29.86 7.54 -1.76
N SER A 119 29.31 6.96 -0.70
CA SER A 119 29.23 5.51 -0.43
C SER A 119 30.58 4.77 -0.34
N LYS A 120 31.73 5.47 -0.29
CA LYS A 120 33.08 4.84 -0.28
C LYS A 120 33.60 4.49 1.12
N TYR A 121 33.11 5.21 2.12
CA TYR A 121 33.53 5.07 3.51
C TYR A 121 32.38 4.64 4.38
N LEU A 122 32.73 3.95 5.46
CA LEU A 122 31.80 3.47 6.47
C LEU A 122 32.33 3.92 7.82
N ALA A 123 31.47 4.46 8.67
CA ALA A 123 31.78 4.70 10.07
C ALA A 123 30.91 3.82 10.95
N GLY A 124 31.46 3.38 12.08
CA GLY A 124 30.77 2.57 13.06
C GLY A 124 31.16 2.99 14.45
N GLN A 125 30.17 3.07 15.32
CA GLN A 125 30.30 3.49 16.70
C GLN A 125 30.10 2.30 17.62
N SER A 126 31.11 1.94 18.40
CA SER A 126 30.99 0.86 19.38
C SER A 126 30.21 1.29 20.61
N GLY A 127 29.64 0.32 21.32
CA GLY A 127 28.98 0.51 22.61
C GLY A 127 29.94 0.57 23.81
N LYS A 128 29.37 0.32 24.99
CA LYS A 128 30.10 0.23 26.26
C LYS A 128 31.02 -1.00 26.25
N PRO A 129 32.24 -0.93 26.82
CA PRO A 129 32.73 0.15 27.71
C PRO A 129 33.49 1.29 27.03
N ASP A 130 33.95 1.13 25.79
CA ASP A 130 35.01 2.01 25.25
C ASP A 130 34.55 3.09 24.26
N TYR A 131 33.33 2.99 23.70
CA TYR A 131 32.77 3.96 22.76
C TYR A 131 33.74 4.41 21.65
N HIS A 132 34.35 3.46 20.94
CA HIS A 132 35.21 3.73 19.80
C HIS A 132 34.40 4.14 18.57
N LEU A 133 34.80 5.25 17.95
CA LEU A 133 34.42 5.60 16.59
C LEU A 133 35.49 5.03 15.65
N VAL A 134 35.07 4.14 14.76
CA VAL A 134 35.96 3.51 13.77
C VAL A 134 35.54 3.95 12.36
N TYR A 135 36.53 4.25 11.53
CA TYR A 135 36.34 4.75 10.17
C TYR A 135 37.06 3.84 9.17
N TRP A 136 36.32 3.31 8.20
CA TRP A 136 36.81 2.32 7.25
C TRP A 136 36.67 2.79 5.79
N SER A 137 37.65 2.39 4.97
CA SER A 137 37.41 2.20 3.54
C SER A 137 36.91 0.77 3.36
N TRP A 138 35.58 0.60 3.36
CA TRP A 138 34.96 -0.72 3.41
C TRP A 138 35.18 -1.51 2.12
N GLU A 139 35.19 -0.85 0.94
CA GLU A 139 35.50 -1.52 -0.35
C GLU A 139 36.91 -2.12 -0.36
N LYS A 140 37.89 -1.40 0.20
CA LYS A 140 39.28 -1.84 0.30
C LYS A 140 39.55 -2.75 1.49
N ASN A 141 38.54 -3.02 2.33
CA ASN A 141 38.66 -3.72 3.61
C ASN A 141 39.72 -3.13 4.56
N LYS A 142 39.90 -1.81 4.54
CA LYS A 142 40.98 -1.15 5.29
C LYS A 142 40.39 -0.27 6.38
N GLN A 143 40.75 -0.54 7.64
CA GLN A 143 40.56 0.40 8.75
C GLN A 143 41.49 1.60 8.55
N LEU A 144 40.91 2.80 8.51
CA LEU A 144 41.65 4.04 8.26
C LEU A 144 41.98 4.77 9.54
N ALA A 145 41.03 4.85 10.48
CA ALA A 145 41.22 5.51 11.77
C ALA A 145 40.30 4.89 12.83
N ILE A 146 40.71 5.03 14.09
CA ILE A 146 39.94 4.67 15.27
C ILE A 146 40.20 5.71 16.36
N VAL A 147 39.15 6.15 17.04
CA VAL A 147 39.24 7.15 18.11
C VAL A 147 38.24 6.85 19.21
N LYS A 148 38.62 7.05 20.47
CA LYS A 148 37.68 6.99 21.60
C LYS A 148 36.79 8.24 21.58
N SER A 149 35.51 8.06 21.26
CA SER A 149 34.55 9.17 21.14
C SER A 149 34.09 9.67 22.51
N LEU A 150 34.01 8.79 23.51
CA LEU A 150 33.62 9.11 24.87
C LEU A 150 34.57 8.42 25.86
N ASN A 151 34.96 9.14 26.91
CA ASN A 151 35.76 8.58 27.99
C ASN A 151 34.89 8.41 29.23
N VAL A 152 34.43 7.18 29.48
CA VAL A 152 33.48 6.84 30.57
C VAL A 152 34.03 7.19 31.95
N GLN A 153 35.35 7.20 32.13
CA GLN A 153 36.00 7.61 33.39
C GLN A 153 35.81 9.09 33.73
N VAL A 154 35.61 9.95 32.72
CA VAL A 154 35.45 11.40 32.89
C VAL A 154 33.99 11.81 33.01
N THR A 155 33.10 11.10 32.30
CA THR A 155 31.65 11.38 32.27
C THR A 155 30.86 10.08 32.40
N PRO A 156 30.59 9.58 33.63
CA PRO A 156 30.01 8.26 33.85
C PRO A 156 28.53 8.13 33.43
N HIS A 157 27.81 9.26 33.30
CA HIS A 157 26.40 9.28 32.86
C HIS A 157 26.20 9.57 31.36
N ALA A 158 27.28 9.83 30.62
CA ALA A 158 27.19 10.11 29.19
C ALA A 158 27.13 8.82 28.36
N SER A 159 26.44 8.85 27.23
CA SER A 159 26.39 7.75 26.27
C SER A 159 26.48 8.29 24.85
N VAL A 160 26.86 7.42 23.91
CA VAL A 160 26.80 7.70 22.47
C VAL A 160 25.74 6.81 21.85
N ASN A 161 24.83 7.42 21.09
CA ASN A 161 23.65 6.72 20.55
C ASN A 161 23.62 6.72 19.01
N GLN A 162 24.21 7.73 18.35
CA GLN A 162 24.10 7.86 16.89
C GLN A 162 25.33 8.53 16.28
N ILE A 163 25.62 8.16 15.03
CA ILE A 163 26.59 8.84 14.17
C ILE A 163 25.95 9.26 12.85
N ALA A 164 26.46 10.35 12.26
CA ALA A 164 26.04 10.80 10.94
C ALA A 164 27.21 11.48 10.20
N PHE A 165 27.34 11.19 8.91
CA PHE A 165 28.26 11.88 8.02
C PHE A 165 27.72 13.25 7.62
N ASN A 166 28.62 14.18 7.32
CA ASN A 166 28.24 15.42 6.63
C ASN A 166 27.88 15.10 5.15
N PRO A 167 26.67 15.46 4.63
CA PRO A 167 26.25 15.23 3.26
C PRO A 167 27.15 15.87 2.20
N GLN A 168 27.83 16.97 2.55
CA GLN A 168 28.69 17.71 1.62
C GLN A 168 30.15 17.28 1.72
N ASP A 169 30.56 16.67 2.83
CA ASP A 169 31.97 16.33 3.09
C ASP A 169 32.09 14.93 3.70
N SER A 170 32.50 13.96 2.88
CA SER A 170 32.75 12.58 3.30
C SER A 170 33.80 12.48 4.41
N THR A 171 34.66 13.48 4.63
CA THR A 171 35.70 13.43 5.67
C THR A 171 35.20 13.80 7.06
N GLN A 172 33.98 14.32 7.19
CA GLN A 172 33.43 14.79 8.46
C GLN A 172 32.36 13.85 9.00
N VAL A 173 32.49 13.52 10.29
CA VAL A 173 31.55 12.66 11.02
C VAL A 173 31.13 13.34 12.31
N SER A 174 29.84 13.34 12.57
CA SER A 174 29.23 13.80 13.81
C SER A 174 28.89 12.61 14.71
N VAL A 175 29.13 12.77 16.01
CA VAL A 175 28.82 11.79 17.05
C VAL A 175 27.89 12.43 18.06
N VAL A 176 26.74 11.79 18.29
CA VAL A 176 25.65 12.31 19.12
C VAL A 176 25.28 11.27 20.17
N GLY A 177 25.04 11.71 21.40
CA GLY A 177 24.39 10.92 22.43
C GLY A 177 24.10 11.73 23.69
N ASN A 178 23.68 11.06 24.75
CA ASN A 178 23.28 11.72 25.98
C ASN A 178 24.46 12.51 26.59
N GLY A 179 24.31 13.84 26.63
CA GLY A 179 25.34 14.77 27.12
C GLY A 179 26.57 14.93 26.22
N THR A 180 26.57 14.38 25.00
CA THR A 180 27.76 14.37 24.13
C THR A 180 27.42 14.75 22.69
N PHE A 181 28.05 15.81 22.18
CA PHE A 181 28.06 16.18 20.77
C PHE A 181 29.50 16.50 20.34
N LYS A 182 30.02 15.75 19.37
CA LYS A 182 31.40 15.92 18.87
C LYS A 182 31.45 15.82 17.35
N LEU A 183 32.31 16.64 16.76
CA LEU A 183 32.61 16.62 15.33
C LEU A 183 34.04 16.14 15.10
N TYR A 184 34.20 15.22 14.17
CA TYR A 184 35.48 14.66 13.77
C TYR A 184 35.72 14.93 12.29
N ARG A 185 36.96 15.27 11.94
CA ARG A 185 37.44 15.37 10.57
C ARG A 185 38.54 14.35 10.34
N TYR A 186 38.40 13.56 9.30
CA TYR A 186 39.42 12.63 8.83
C TYR A 186 40.48 13.39 8.04
N SER A 187 41.71 13.39 8.54
CA SER A 187 42.88 14.00 7.89
C SER A 187 44.13 13.24 8.31
N GLU A 188 45.11 13.08 7.41
CA GLU A 188 46.41 12.46 7.74
C GLU A 188 46.30 11.05 8.37
N ASN A 189 45.37 10.22 7.89
CA ASN A 189 45.07 8.89 8.45
C ASN A 189 44.66 8.89 9.93
N ASN A 190 44.09 9.99 10.43
CA ASN A 190 43.56 10.06 11.78
C ASN A 190 42.24 10.87 11.83
N LEU A 191 41.44 10.63 12.86
CA LEU A 191 40.22 11.41 13.14
C LEU A 191 40.55 12.48 14.18
N LYS A 192 40.60 13.75 13.75
CA LYS A 192 40.83 14.88 14.65
C LYS A 192 39.50 15.51 15.04
N GLN A 193 39.28 15.71 16.34
CA GLN A 193 38.13 16.46 16.84
C GLN A 193 38.32 17.95 16.54
N PHE A 194 37.28 18.63 16.07
CA PHE A 194 37.29 20.08 15.89
C PHE A 194 36.05 20.73 16.53
N ALA A 195 36.19 21.99 16.93
CA ALA A 195 35.11 22.78 17.51
C ALA A 195 34.34 23.52 16.40
N VAL A 196 33.03 23.70 16.58
CA VAL A 196 32.20 24.52 15.68
C VAL A 196 32.64 25.99 15.82
N SER A 197 33.16 26.60 14.75
CA SER A 197 33.49 28.03 14.74
C SER A 197 32.20 28.86 14.68
N LYS A 198 32.18 30.01 15.35
CA LYS A 198 30.97 30.86 15.50
C LYS A 198 30.61 31.70 14.26
N THR A 199 31.41 31.67 13.20
CA THR A 199 31.46 32.79 12.25
C THR A 199 31.10 32.48 10.80
N GLU A 200 30.73 31.25 10.45
CA GLU A 200 30.17 30.95 9.12
C GLU A 200 29.07 29.88 9.22
N PRO A 201 27.89 30.08 8.58
CA PRO A 201 26.89 29.03 8.46
C PRO A 201 27.38 27.99 7.45
N GLN A 202 28.16 27.03 7.93
CA GLN A 202 28.42 25.81 7.16
C GLN A 202 27.18 24.91 7.30
N ASN A 203 26.66 24.44 6.17
CA ASN A 203 25.53 23.50 6.10
C ASN A 203 25.94 22.16 6.74
N PHE A 204 25.81 22.05 8.06
CA PHE A 204 25.85 20.76 8.74
C PHE A 204 24.48 20.10 8.56
N PRO A 205 24.42 18.79 8.29
CA PRO A 205 23.14 18.07 8.17
C PRO A 205 22.31 18.17 9.45
N LEU A 206 20.98 18.19 9.28
CA LEU A 206 20.02 17.96 10.35
C LEU A 206 20.39 16.69 11.13
N LEU A 207 20.74 16.91 12.40
CA LEU A 207 21.07 15.90 13.39
C LEU A 207 19.89 14.96 13.62
N GLY A 208 20.16 13.66 13.64
CA GLY A 208 19.31 12.69 14.35
C GLY A 208 19.29 13.04 15.84
N VAL A 209 18.09 13.20 16.39
CA VAL A 209 17.89 13.53 17.80
C VAL A 209 18.12 12.27 18.62
N GLY A 210 18.99 12.34 19.61
CA GLY A 210 19.25 11.21 20.51
C GLY A 210 18.01 10.83 21.32
N ARG A 211 17.79 9.51 21.45
CA ARG A 211 16.91 8.96 22.49
C ARG A 211 17.44 9.37 23.87
N GLU A 212 16.56 10.00 24.63
CA GLU A 212 16.73 10.44 26.03
C GLU A 212 17.62 11.68 26.24
N ASN A 213 16.96 12.75 26.72
CA ASN A 213 17.50 14.02 27.25
C ASN A 213 18.07 15.04 26.26
N CYS A 214 17.25 16.04 25.96
CA CYS A 214 17.70 17.33 25.45
C CYS A 214 18.64 18.01 26.46
N CYS A 215 19.89 18.21 26.04
CA CYS A 215 20.79 19.33 26.37
C CYS A 215 20.55 20.08 27.69
N ARG A 216 20.71 19.40 28.84
CA ARG A 216 20.78 20.07 30.15
C ARG A 216 22.20 20.52 30.45
N HIS A 217 22.76 21.46 29.67
CA HIS A 217 23.90 22.25 30.15
C HIS A 217 23.79 23.72 29.72
N ARG A 218 23.52 24.51 30.76
CA ARG A 218 23.37 25.96 30.79
C ARG A 218 24.73 26.61 30.58
N GLN A 219 25.20 26.73 29.35
CA GLN A 219 26.20 27.75 29.01
C GLN A 219 26.10 28.14 27.54
N ARG A 220 25.81 29.43 27.34
CA ARG A 220 25.75 30.17 26.07
C ARG A 220 26.85 29.72 25.10
N GLN A 221 26.49 29.21 23.92
CA GLN A 221 26.91 29.71 22.59
C GLN A 221 26.71 28.71 21.44
N VAL A 222 26.65 29.29 20.22
CA VAL A 222 26.78 28.75 18.85
C VAL A 222 25.45 28.35 18.17
N GLY A 223 24.82 29.30 17.47
CA GLY A 223 25.10 29.62 16.05
C GLY A 223 24.38 28.77 14.98
N ALA A 224 23.05 28.92 14.86
CA ALA A 224 22.21 28.69 13.67
C ALA A 224 20.76 29.05 14.06
N ASP A 225 20.42 30.34 14.03
CA ASP A 225 19.22 30.89 14.66
C ASP A 225 17.91 30.69 13.85
N GLY A 226 17.96 30.04 12.69
CA GLY A 226 16.79 29.69 11.87
C GLY A 226 16.21 28.30 12.17
N GLU A 227 17.05 27.26 12.19
CA GLU A 227 16.65 25.87 12.47
C GLU A 227 16.25 25.66 13.94
N ARG A 228 16.89 26.41 14.86
CA ARG A 228 16.56 26.33 16.29
C ARG A 228 15.27 27.02 16.66
N ARG A 229 14.75 28.00 15.90
CA ARG A 229 13.56 28.75 16.35
C ARG A 229 12.27 27.92 16.31
N ALA A 230 12.08 27.11 15.28
CA ALA A 230 10.96 26.18 15.18
C ALA A 230 11.01 25.04 16.22
N ALA A 231 12.21 24.56 16.56
CA ALA A 231 12.39 23.59 17.66
C ALA A 231 12.33 24.26 19.05
N SER A 232 12.72 25.54 19.16
CA SER A 232 12.68 26.33 20.40
C SER A 232 11.27 26.74 20.81
N GLU A 233 10.32 26.85 19.88
CA GLU A 233 8.90 26.98 20.21
C GLU A 233 8.36 25.71 20.89
N PHE A 234 8.88 24.53 20.55
CA PHE A 234 8.55 23.27 21.24
C PHE A 234 9.32 23.08 22.56
N THR A 235 10.32 23.92 22.85
CA THR A 235 11.04 23.97 24.14
C THR A 235 10.65 25.17 25.01
N MET A 236 9.87 26.13 24.51
CA MET A 236 9.36 27.29 25.25
C MET A 236 7.93 27.07 25.70
N ALA A 237 7.77 26.19 26.68
CA ALA A 237 6.62 26.17 27.59
C ALA A 237 7.13 26.10 29.04
N GLU A 238 8.14 26.90 29.39
CA GLU A 238 8.47 27.23 30.78
C GLU A 238 8.58 28.76 30.90
N SER A 239 7.44 29.43 30.81
CA SER A 239 7.25 30.74 31.44
C SER A 239 5.77 31.04 31.63
N ALA A 240 5.08 30.22 32.41
CA ALA A 240 3.83 30.65 33.03
C ALA A 240 3.61 29.91 34.35
N SER A 241 3.44 30.71 35.41
CA SER A 241 2.97 30.37 36.77
C SER A 241 3.80 29.40 37.62
N GLU A 242 4.43 29.96 38.64
CA GLU A 242 4.76 29.27 39.89
C GLU A 242 3.47 28.73 40.53
N SER A 243 3.04 27.53 40.16
CA SER A 243 2.04 26.77 40.93
C SER A 243 2.11 25.26 40.64
N GLY A 244 2.72 24.52 41.55
CA GLY A 244 2.03 23.40 42.20
C GLY A 244 2.21 21.96 41.69
N ASP A 245 2.30 21.65 40.40
CA ASP A 245 2.10 20.25 39.95
C ASP A 245 3.26 19.64 39.13
N ARG A 246 4.12 18.87 39.79
CA ARG A 246 5.30 18.22 39.18
C ARG A 246 5.00 17.06 38.21
N GLU A 247 3.80 16.48 38.25
CA GLU A 247 3.42 15.35 37.37
C GLU A 247 2.90 15.81 35.99
N SER A 248 2.23 16.98 35.91
CA SER A 248 1.80 17.55 34.63
C SER A 248 2.97 18.04 33.78
N ASP A 249 4.01 18.57 34.42
CA ASP A 249 5.20 19.11 33.76
C ASP A 249 6.07 18.01 33.12
N LEU A 250 6.13 16.83 33.76
CA LEU A 250 6.85 15.66 33.21
C LEU A 250 6.17 15.08 31.97
N ASN A 251 4.83 15.01 31.96
CA ASN A 251 4.06 14.56 30.81
C ASN A 251 4.12 15.55 29.64
N ALA A 252 4.13 16.86 29.93
CA ALA A 252 4.33 17.90 28.91
C ALA A 252 5.75 17.86 28.30
N ALA A 253 6.77 17.56 29.11
CA ALA A 253 8.15 17.41 28.66
C ALA A 253 8.36 16.17 27.76
N MET A 254 7.71 15.04 28.08
CA MET A 254 7.71 13.83 27.22
C MET A 254 6.96 14.04 25.91
N ALA A 255 5.87 14.82 25.92
CA ALA A 255 5.07 15.10 24.72
C ALA A 255 5.81 15.91 23.64
N ASN A 256 6.88 16.64 24.00
CA ASN A 256 7.62 17.52 23.09
C ASN A 256 9.01 16.98 22.68
N GLN A 257 9.34 15.74 23.03
CA GLN A 257 10.63 15.15 22.65
C GLN A 257 10.63 14.69 21.18
N ALA A 258 11.63 15.14 20.42
CA ALA A 258 11.86 14.67 19.06
C ALA A 258 12.60 13.32 19.06
N HIS A 259 12.12 12.35 18.29
CA HIS A 259 12.68 10.99 18.26
C HIS A 259 13.44 10.68 16.97
N SER A 260 12.94 11.17 15.84
CA SER A 260 13.55 10.96 14.52
C SER A 260 13.32 12.15 13.63
N ILE A 261 14.25 12.37 12.70
CA ILE A 261 14.20 13.45 11.72
C ILE A 261 14.57 12.89 10.34
N ALA A 262 13.81 13.25 9.31
CA ALA A 262 14.11 12.94 7.92
C ALA A 262 14.05 14.22 7.06
N ALA A 263 15.12 14.53 6.35
CA ALA A 263 15.20 15.69 5.47
C ALA A 263 14.69 15.37 4.05
N TYR A 264 14.12 16.38 3.37
CA TYR A 264 13.68 16.33 1.97
C TYR A 264 13.81 17.71 1.29
N SER A 265 13.59 17.81 -0.02
CA SER A 265 13.90 19.00 -0.82
C SER A 265 13.20 20.28 -0.35
N LYS A 266 11.95 20.20 0.13
CA LYS A 266 11.20 21.36 0.63
C LYS A 266 11.48 21.68 2.10
N GLY A 267 12.07 20.74 2.86
CA GLY A 267 12.40 20.95 4.28
C GLY A 267 12.68 19.65 5.05
N PHE A 268 11.99 19.40 6.16
CA PHE A 268 12.24 18.21 6.98
C PHE A 268 11.01 17.74 7.77
N ALA A 269 10.96 16.44 8.03
CA ALA A 269 9.97 15.76 8.86
C ALA A 269 10.55 15.46 10.24
N VAL A 270 9.82 15.74 11.31
CA VAL A 270 10.21 15.43 12.69
C VAL A 270 9.11 14.63 13.38
N SER A 271 9.46 13.51 14.00
CA SER A 271 8.55 12.85 14.94
C SER A 271 8.64 13.51 16.31
N CYS A 272 7.52 14.04 16.81
CA CYS A 272 7.41 14.73 18.10
C CYS A 272 6.37 14.03 18.96
N GLY A 273 6.74 13.63 20.18
CA GLY A 273 5.81 13.03 21.14
C GLY A 273 5.16 11.73 20.63
N ALA A 274 3.94 11.50 21.09
CA ALA A 274 3.19 10.28 20.83
C ALA A 274 2.47 10.35 19.46
N GLY A 275 2.83 9.45 18.56
CA GLY A 275 2.14 9.15 17.29
C GLY A 275 2.07 10.26 16.26
N ARG A 276 2.89 11.32 16.38
CA ARG A 276 2.80 12.52 15.53
C ARG A 276 4.09 12.80 14.77
N VAL A 277 3.92 13.21 13.52
CA VAL A 277 5.00 13.74 12.66
C VAL A 277 4.61 15.13 12.18
N HIS A 278 5.54 16.07 12.29
CA HIS A 278 5.39 17.43 11.78
C HIS A 278 6.31 17.62 10.58
N LEU A 279 5.74 18.11 9.47
CA LEU A 279 6.48 18.50 8.29
C LEU A 279 6.74 20.00 8.33
N PHE A 280 7.99 20.39 8.16
CA PHE A 280 8.44 21.76 8.09
C PHE A 280 8.96 22.08 6.69
N GLU A 281 8.47 23.15 6.07
CA GLU A 281 8.89 23.58 4.74
C GLU A 281 9.55 24.97 4.79
N ARG A 282 10.50 25.20 3.88
CA ARG A 282 11.24 26.46 3.75
C ARG A 282 10.37 27.51 3.07
N MET A 283 10.27 28.71 3.66
CA MET A 283 9.57 29.85 3.06
C MET A 283 10.44 30.53 1.98
N GLU A 284 9.80 30.95 0.87
CA GLU A 284 10.48 31.60 -0.28
C GLU A 284 10.99 33.03 0.03
N ASP A 285 10.53 33.65 1.12
CA ASP A 285 10.78 35.05 1.49
C ASP A 285 12.18 35.33 2.08
N GLY A 286 13.27 34.83 1.50
CA GLY A 286 14.67 35.31 1.70
C GLY A 286 15.23 35.39 3.15
N LYS A 287 14.43 35.08 4.16
CA LYS A 287 14.72 35.02 5.58
C LYS A 287 14.53 33.56 5.97
N GLU A 288 15.57 32.95 6.52
CA GLU A 288 15.63 31.51 6.85
C GLU A 288 14.65 31.13 7.97
N TYR A 289 13.37 31.00 7.63
CA TYR A 289 12.32 30.51 8.51
C TYR A 289 11.66 29.27 7.90
N TYR A 290 11.70 28.16 8.65
CA TYR A 290 10.92 26.97 8.37
C TYR A 290 9.55 27.09 9.04
N LYS A 291 8.47 26.82 8.30
CA LYS A 291 7.10 26.85 8.84
C LYS A 291 6.54 25.43 8.89
N LYS A 292 5.82 25.11 9.97
CA LYS A 292 5.03 23.87 10.05
C LYS A 292 4.01 23.88 8.92
N ALA A 293 4.20 23.00 7.95
CA ALA A 293 3.35 22.86 6.77
C ALA A 293 2.23 21.86 7.01
N ARG A 294 2.54 20.71 7.64
CA ARG A 294 1.58 19.60 7.85
C ARG A 294 1.83 18.89 9.18
N GLU A 295 0.78 18.26 9.69
CA GLU A 295 0.83 17.33 10.81
C GLU A 295 0.21 16.01 10.37
N ILE A 296 0.95 14.93 10.59
CA ILE A 296 0.57 13.56 10.27
C ILE A 296 0.45 12.79 11.58
N ARG A 297 -0.60 12.00 11.75
CA ARG A 297 -0.88 11.20 12.95
C ARG A 297 -1.05 9.72 12.63
N ILE A 298 -0.66 8.87 13.57
CA ILE A 298 -1.01 7.43 13.52
C ILE A 298 -2.53 7.31 13.74
N PRO A 299 -3.24 6.50 12.93
CA PRO A 299 -4.68 6.32 13.10
C PRO A 299 -5.02 5.52 14.38
N ALA A 300 -6.21 5.76 14.92
CA ALA A 300 -6.80 4.94 15.97
C ALA A 300 -6.99 3.50 15.46
N ASP A 301 -6.66 2.50 16.28
CA ASP A 301 -6.86 1.09 15.95
C ASP A 301 -8.30 0.67 16.29
N PRO A 302 -9.16 0.36 15.30
CA PRO A 302 -10.56 0.01 15.55
C PRO A 302 -10.75 -1.37 16.18
N PHE A 303 -9.74 -2.24 16.17
CA PHE A 303 -9.79 -3.58 16.74
C PHE A 303 -9.07 -3.68 18.10
N SER A 304 -8.45 -2.59 18.54
CA SER A 304 -7.92 -2.45 19.90
C SER A 304 -9.04 -2.22 20.91
N ALA A 305 -8.88 -2.75 22.12
CA ALA A 305 -9.80 -2.51 23.23
C ALA A 305 -9.78 -1.04 23.70
N ASP A 306 -8.65 -0.35 23.50
CA ASP A 306 -8.48 1.08 23.74
C ASP A 306 -7.85 1.74 22.49
N PRO A 307 -8.67 2.29 21.58
CA PRO A 307 -8.21 2.86 20.32
C PRO A 307 -7.20 4.02 20.48
N SER A 308 -7.12 4.65 21.67
CA SER A 308 -6.18 5.73 21.94
C SER A 308 -4.73 5.25 22.08
N VAL A 309 -4.53 3.95 22.34
CA VAL A 309 -3.22 3.35 22.57
C VAL A 309 -2.37 3.37 21.29
N SER A 310 -2.99 3.24 20.12
CA SER A 310 -2.26 3.31 18.85
C SER A 310 -1.72 4.72 18.57
N GLU A 311 -2.47 5.75 18.95
CA GLU A 311 -2.06 7.16 18.84
C GLU A 311 -0.92 7.52 19.79
N GLN A 312 -0.74 6.75 20.86
CA GLN A 312 0.31 6.97 21.86
C GLN A 312 1.66 6.33 21.49
N GLN A 313 1.75 5.61 20.37
CA GLN A 313 2.98 4.95 19.94
C GLN A 313 4.10 5.95 19.62
N ILE A 314 5.34 5.61 19.96
CA ILE A 314 6.50 6.45 19.67
C ILE A 314 7.07 6.06 18.31
N ILE A 315 7.22 7.04 17.42
CA ILE A 315 7.86 6.83 16.13
C ILE A 315 9.38 6.87 16.31
N ILE A 316 10.00 5.71 16.18
CA ILE A 316 11.44 5.51 16.35
C ILE A 316 12.24 6.08 15.18
N GLN A 317 11.78 5.83 13.96
CA GLN A 317 12.55 6.13 12.77
C GLN A 317 11.64 6.53 11.61
N LEU A 318 12.06 7.57 10.90
CA LEU A 318 11.45 8.05 9.66
C LEU A 318 12.36 7.78 8.46
N SER A 319 11.77 7.45 7.32
CA SER A 319 12.48 7.37 6.04
C SER A 319 11.61 7.88 4.90
N ILE A 320 12.19 8.69 4.02
CA ILE A 320 11.52 9.27 2.85
C ILE A 320 12.00 8.53 1.59
N SER A 321 11.09 8.32 0.64
CA SER A 321 11.41 7.68 -0.65
C SER A 321 12.35 8.55 -1.48
N PRO A 322 13.11 7.98 -2.44
CA PRO A 322 14.06 8.77 -3.23
C PRO A 322 13.40 9.89 -4.07
N SER A 323 12.15 9.69 -4.53
CA SER A 323 11.32 10.70 -5.20
C SER A 323 10.68 11.73 -4.25
N GLU A 324 10.78 11.49 -2.93
CA GLU A 324 10.12 12.26 -1.88
C GLU A 324 8.59 12.25 -1.94
N GLU A 325 8.00 11.24 -2.59
CA GLU A 325 6.55 11.06 -2.68
C GLU A 325 5.98 10.29 -1.48
N ASN A 326 6.76 9.41 -0.85
CA ASN A 326 6.29 8.56 0.24
C ASN A 326 7.17 8.71 1.49
N LEU A 327 6.51 8.70 2.66
CA LEU A 327 7.16 8.69 3.97
C LEU A 327 6.77 7.39 4.69
N VAL A 328 7.75 6.73 5.27
CA VAL A 328 7.57 5.53 6.11
C VAL A 328 8.04 5.80 7.53
N ALA A 329 7.29 5.29 8.50
CA ALA A 329 7.54 5.42 9.92
C ALA A 329 7.53 4.04 10.60
N ALA A 330 8.53 3.78 11.45
CA ALA A 330 8.59 2.61 12.32
C ALA A 330 8.31 3.02 13.78
N THR A 331 7.49 2.23 14.49
CA THR A 331 7.12 2.50 15.89
C THR A 331 7.82 1.62 16.91
N ASP A 332 7.76 2.03 18.17
CA ASP A 332 8.25 1.31 19.35
C ASP A 332 7.50 0.02 19.67
N ARG A 333 6.25 -0.09 19.19
CA ARG A 333 5.46 -1.32 19.22
C ARG A 333 5.67 -2.23 18.00
N GLY A 334 6.70 -1.97 17.20
CA GLY A 334 7.04 -2.82 16.06
C GLY A 334 6.07 -2.71 14.89
N GLN A 335 5.35 -1.58 14.75
CA GLN A 335 4.46 -1.34 13.62
C GLN A 335 5.16 -0.51 12.54
N ILE A 336 4.71 -0.67 11.30
CA ILE A 336 5.21 0.09 10.15
C ILE A 336 4.04 0.81 9.48
N TYR A 337 4.21 2.11 9.31
CA TYR A 337 3.23 3.00 8.71
C TYR A 337 3.82 3.70 7.47
N GLN A 338 2.97 4.03 6.52
CA GLN A 338 3.31 4.75 5.30
C GLN A 338 2.29 5.86 5.02
N ILE A 339 2.73 6.93 4.35
CA ILE A 339 1.84 7.97 3.83
C ILE A 339 2.40 8.55 2.53
N SER A 340 1.53 8.88 1.59
CA SER A 340 1.89 9.65 0.39
C SER A 340 1.89 11.15 0.67
N LEU A 341 3.05 11.78 0.53
CA LEU A 341 3.27 13.21 0.67
C LEU A 341 2.69 14.01 -0.52
N ALA A 342 2.44 13.36 -1.65
CA ALA A 342 1.91 13.99 -2.87
C ALA A 342 0.40 14.28 -2.82
N SER A 343 -0.35 13.63 -1.93
CA SER A 343 -1.80 13.83 -1.85
C SER A 343 -2.13 15.28 -1.47
N SER A 344 -3.02 15.91 -2.25
CA SER A 344 -3.57 17.27 -2.03
C SER A 344 -4.80 17.24 -1.12
N GLU A 345 -5.14 16.09 -0.53
CA GLU A 345 -6.27 15.99 0.36
C GLU A 345 -5.89 16.54 1.75
N LEU A 346 -6.80 17.33 2.31
CA LEU A 346 -6.72 18.00 3.62
C LEU A 346 -5.90 19.30 3.69
N GLY A 347 -6.47 20.35 3.10
CA GLY A 347 -6.14 21.76 3.39
C GLY A 347 -7.36 22.63 3.74
N LYS A 348 -8.56 22.04 3.94
CA LYS A 348 -9.78 22.79 4.30
C LYS A 348 -10.64 21.96 5.26
N GLY A 349 -10.57 22.33 6.54
CA GLY A 349 -11.15 21.57 7.65
C GLY A 349 -10.00 21.08 8.54
N GLY A 350 -10.09 21.25 9.85
CA GLY A 350 -9.03 20.94 10.82
C GLY A 350 -8.70 19.45 10.97
N ASP A 351 -8.83 18.67 9.91
CA ASP A 351 -8.50 17.26 9.86
C ASP A 351 -7.00 17.11 9.58
N TYR A 352 -6.34 16.28 10.38
CA TYR A 352 -4.92 15.96 10.27
C TYR A 352 -4.72 14.84 9.25
N ALA A 353 -3.57 14.81 8.58
CA ALA A 353 -3.24 13.69 7.71
C ALA A 353 -3.02 12.42 8.55
N GLN A 354 -3.48 11.26 8.07
CA GLN A 354 -3.33 10.00 8.80
C GLN A 354 -2.39 9.06 8.06
N PHE A 355 -1.55 8.36 8.81
CA PHE A 355 -0.77 7.25 8.29
C PHE A 355 -1.67 6.09 7.86
N GLU A 356 -1.26 5.37 6.82
CA GLU A 356 -1.78 4.06 6.46
C GLU A 356 -0.83 2.99 6.98
N GLN A 357 -1.35 1.81 7.34
CA GLN A 357 -0.50 0.70 7.73
C GLN A 357 0.17 0.09 6.49
N LEU A 358 1.51 0.09 6.43
CA LEU A 358 2.25 -0.42 5.27
C LEU A 358 2.03 -1.93 5.09
N SER A 359 1.87 -2.63 6.21
CA SER A 359 1.54 -4.05 6.29
C SER A 359 0.57 -4.26 7.44
N HIS A 360 0.07 -5.49 7.63
CA HIS A 360 -0.80 -5.81 8.76
C HIS A 360 -0.12 -5.56 10.11
N SER A 361 -0.91 -5.43 11.17
CA SER A 361 -0.37 -5.25 12.52
C SER A 361 0.47 -6.44 12.98
N PHE A 362 1.69 -6.16 13.46
CA PHE A 362 2.63 -7.16 13.99
C PHE A 362 2.50 -7.32 15.50
N HIS A 363 2.97 -8.44 16.06
CA HIS A 363 3.00 -8.60 17.51
C HIS A 363 4.02 -7.63 18.10
N SER A 364 3.62 -6.90 19.13
CA SER A 364 4.50 -5.92 19.80
C SER A 364 5.28 -6.52 20.96
N SER A 365 5.02 -7.80 21.29
CA SER A 365 5.67 -8.53 22.38
C SER A 365 5.73 -10.04 22.07
N GLN A 366 6.35 -10.79 22.98
CA GLN A 366 6.62 -12.23 22.87
C GLN A 366 5.38 -13.03 22.46
N VAL A 367 5.52 -13.84 21.41
CA VAL A 367 4.47 -14.76 20.97
C VAL A 367 4.65 -16.08 21.71
N LEU A 368 3.65 -16.47 22.49
CA LEU A 368 3.71 -17.62 23.40
C LEU A 368 3.03 -18.86 22.82
N GLY A 369 1.95 -18.65 22.07
CA GLY A 369 1.16 -19.73 21.47
C GLY A 369 1.19 -19.68 19.95
N LEU A 370 1.21 -20.86 19.35
CA LEU A 370 1.16 -21.07 17.90
C LEU A 370 0.43 -22.38 17.61
N ASP A 371 -0.54 -22.33 16.70
CA ASP A 371 -1.17 -23.53 16.15
C ASP A 371 -1.56 -23.37 14.68
N VAL A 372 -1.75 -24.48 13.97
CA VAL A 372 -2.00 -24.51 12.52
C VAL A 372 -3.27 -25.31 12.20
N CYS A 373 -4.05 -24.84 11.23
CA CYS A 373 -5.25 -25.53 10.77
C CYS A 373 -4.92 -26.65 9.79
N ALA A 374 -5.64 -27.77 9.89
CA ALA A 374 -5.47 -28.89 8.97
C ALA A 374 -6.23 -28.71 7.65
N ARG A 375 -7.43 -28.10 7.66
CA ARG A 375 -8.31 -27.97 6.49
C ARG A 375 -8.29 -26.61 5.79
N LYS A 376 -7.66 -25.61 6.39
CA LYS A 376 -7.53 -24.25 5.84
C LYS A 376 -6.09 -23.76 5.97
N PRO A 377 -5.63 -22.81 5.12
CA PRO A 377 -4.27 -22.32 5.17
C PRO A 377 -4.04 -21.30 6.29
N LEU A 378 -4.50 -21.59 7.51
CA LEU A 378 -4.52 -20.67 8.65
C LEU A 378 -3.54 -21.07 9.75
N VAL A 379 -2.95 -20.04 10.36
CA VAL A 379 -2.10 -20.11 11.55
C VAL A 379 -2.69 -19.20 12.60
N ALA A 380 -2.84 -19.69 13.83
CA ALA A 380 -3.24 -18.88 14.96
C ALA A 380 -2.04 -18.58 15.86
N THR A 381 -1.89 -17.34 16.29
CA THR A 381 -0.87 -16.93 17.28
C THR A 381 -1.50 -16.13 18.41
N CYS A 382 -0.91 -16.24 19.60
CA CYS A 382 -1.25 -15.41 20.74
C CYS A 382 -0.01 -14.86 21.42
N SER A 383 -0.10 -13.63 21.93
CA SER A 383 1.03 -12.90 22.49
C SER A 383 0.69 -12.23 23.82
N VAL A 384 1.75 -11.89 24.55
CA VAL A 384 1.70 -11.06 25.76
C VAL A 384 1.21 -9.63 25.46
N ASP A 385 1.22 -9.22 24.18
CA ASP A 385 0.58 -7.97 23.74
C ASP A 385 -0.97 -8.00 23.80
N ARG A 386 -1.53 -9.07 24.38
CA ARG A 386 -2.97 -9.30 24.57
C ARG A 386 -3.74 -9.47 23.26
N SER A 387 -3.04 -9.65 22.13
CA SER A 387 -3.66 -9.90 20.85
C SER A 387 -3.64 -11.38 20.48
N VAL A 388 -4.68 -11.77 19.76
CA VAL A 388 -4.79 -13.04 19.06
C VAL A 388 -4.90 -12.74 17.58
N ARG A 389 -4.06 -13.37 16.77
CA ARG A 389 -4.02 -13.14 15.32
C ARG A 389 -4.14 -14.43 14.54
N ILE A 390 -4.83 -14.34 13.41
CA ILE A 390 -4.97 -15.41 12.42
C ILE A 390 -4.26 -14.98 11.15
N TRP A 391 -3.27 -15.77 10.74
CA TRP A 391 -2.45 -15.53 9.56
C TRP A 391 -2.78 -16.55 8.50
N ASN A 392 -2.85 -16.12 7.25
CA ASN A 392 -2.93 -17.02 6.12
C ASN A 392 -1.53 -17.20 5.51
N PHE A 393 -1.04 -18.44 5.53
CA PHE A 393 0.32 -18.76 5.06
C PHE A 393 0.42 -18.94 3.54
N GLU A 394 -0.70 -18.96 2.81
CA GLU A 394 -0.70 -18.92 1.34
C GLU A 394 -0.69 -17.49 0.82
N THR A 395 -1.60 -16.66 1.32
CA THR A 395 -1.72 -15.24 0.91
C THR A 395 -0.65 -14.37 1.58
N ASN A 396 -0.03 -14.84 2.66
CA ASN A 396 0.93 -14.10 3.49
C ASN A 396 0.33 -12.81 4.08
N GLN A 397 -0.90 -12.91 4.56
CA GLN A 397 -1.66 -11.79 5.15
C GLN A 397 -2.19 -12.17 6.53
N CYS A 398 -2.41 -11.16 7.37
CA CYS A 398 -3.18 -11.35 8.60
C CYS A 398 -4.66 -11.21 8.23
N GLU A 399 -5.44 -12.29 8.36
CA GLU A 399 -6.86 -12.26 8.02
C GLU A 399 -7.69 -11.66 9.15
N LEU A 400 -7.37 -12.01 10.39
CA LEU A 400 -8.09 -11.53 11.57
C LEU A 400 -7.11 -11.16 12.67
N TYR A 401 -7.41 -10.08 13.38
CA TYR A 401 -6.74 -9.76 14.64
C TYR A 401 -7.73 -9.18 15.63
N LYS A 402 -7.52 -9.46 16.91
CA LYS A 402 -8.31 -8.93 18.00
C LYS A 402 -7.47 -8.77 19.25
N GLU A 403 -7.56 -7.61 19.89
CA GLU A 403 -6.96 -7.36 21.20
C GLU A 403 -7.96 -7.65 22.32
N PHE A 404 -7.47 -8.19 23.42
CA PHE A 404 -8.24 -8.52 24.61
C PHE A 404 -7.72 -7.73 25.82
N ALA A 405 -8.54 -7.59 26.86
CA ALA A 405 -8.11 -6.94 28.10
C ALA A 405 -7.05 -7.77 28.86
N GLU A 406 -7.08 -9.09 28.68
CA GLU A 406 -6.29 -10.09 29.40
C GLU A 406 -5.20 -10.69 28.50
N GLU A 407 -4.08 -11.09 29.09
CA GLU A 407 -2.98 -11.74 28.36
C GLU A 407 -3.35 -13.15 27.90
N ALA A 408 -2.98 -13.50 26.67
CA ALA A 408 -3.18 -14.83 26.12
C ALA A 408 -1.88 -15.66 26.18
N TYR A 409 -1.92 -16.82 26.83
CA TYR A 409 -0.76 -17.68 27.04
C TYR A 409 -0.71 -18.89 26.10
N SER A 410 -1.85 -19.39 25.64
CA SER A 410 -1.92 -20.52 24.71
C SER A 410 -3.04 -20.36 23.70
N VAL A 411 -2.83 -20.93 22.52
CA VAL A 411 -3.83 -20.95 21.44
C VAL A 411 -3.85 -22.33 20.80
N ALA A 412 -5.04 -22.81 20.47
CA ALA A 412 -5.24 -24.01 19.67
C ALA A 412 -6.33 -23.75 18.62
N LEU A 413 -6.05 -24.15 17.38
CA LEU A 413 -6.93 -23.95 16.24
C LEU A 413 -7.64 -25.25 15.92
N HIS A 414 -8.96 -25.23 15.84
CA HIS A 414 -9.71 -26.45 15.52
C HIS A 414 -9.40 -26.90 14.08
N PRO A 415 -9.29 -28.22 13.78
CA PRO A 415 -8.95 -28.71 12.45
C PRO A 415 -9.85 -28.22 11.30
N SER A 416 -11.08 -27.80 11.59
CA SER A 416 -11.99 -27.19 10.60
C SER A 416 -11.64 -25.73 10.23
N GLY A 417 -10.90 -25.01 11.08
CA GLY A 417 -10.62 -23.59 10.92
C GLY A 417 -11.83 -22.67 11.14
N LEU A 418 -12.81 -23.12 11.94
CA LEU A 418 -13.99 -22.32 12.33
C LEU A 418 -14.01 -21.96 13.82
N PHE A 419 -13.24 -22.68 14.65
CA PHE A 419 -13.19 -22.49 16.09
C PHE A 419 -11.76 -22.30 16.57
N LEU A 420 -11.61 -21.52 17.63
CA LEU A 420 -10.35 -21.20 18.26
C LEU A 420 -10.47 -21.35 19.78
N LEU A 421 -9.52 -22.02 20.40
CA LEU A 421 -9.41 -22.12 21.85
C LEU A 421 -8.23 -21.26 22.31
N VAL A 422 -8.49 -20.32 23.23
CA VAL A 422 -7.48 -19.40 23.74
C VAL A 422 -7.46 -19.43 25.26
N GLY A 423 -6.28 -19.71 25.82
CA GLY A 423 -6.02 -19.69 27.25
C GLY A 423 -5.55 -18.31 27.71
N PHE A 424 -6.41 -17.59 28.43
CA PHE A 424 -6.05 -16.29 29.03
C PHE A 424 -5.56 -16.45 30.47
N SER A 425 -5.02 -15.35 31.01
CA SER A 425 -4.71 -15.19 32.43
C SER A 425 -5.91 -15.52 33.34
N ASP A 426 -7.12 -15.11 32.94
CA ASP A 426 -8.35 -15.24 33.73
C ASP A 426 -9.09 -16.56 33.48
N LYS A 427 -9.33 -16.92 32.21
CA LYS A 427 -10.18 -18.05 31.80
C LYS A 427 -9.70 -18.65 30.47
N LEU A 428 -10.15 -19.87 30.22
CA LEU A 428 -10.02 -20.50 28.90
C LEU A 428 -11.29 -20.19 28.10
N ARG A 429 -11.15 -19.68 26.88
CA ARG A 429 -12.28 -19.25 26.04
C ARG A 429 -12.26 -20.01 24.72
N LEU A 430 -13.41 -20.56 24.35
CA LEU A 430 -13.67 -21.13 23.04
C LEU A 430 -14.45 -20.11 22.21
N MET A 431 -13.91 -19.83 21.02
CA MET A 431 -14.29 -18.74 20.16
C MET A 431 -14.63 -19.21 18.76
N ASN A 432 -15.52 -18.48 18.10
CA ASN A 432 -15.84 -18.61 16.70
C ASN A 432 -14.92 -17.71 15.88
N LEU A 433 -14.36 -18.26 14.80
CA LEU A 433 -13.66 -17.51 13.76
C LEU A 433 -14.68 -17.14 12.68
N LEU A 434 -15.22 -15.93 12.77
CA LEU A 434 -16.13 -15.37 11.78
C LEU A 434 -15.34 -14.74 10.63
N ILE A 435 -16.02 -14.36 9.55
CA ILE A 435 -15.39 -13.69 8.40
C ILE A 435 -14.61 -12.42 8.80
N ASP A 436 -15.15 -11.62 9.74
CA ASP A 436 -14.62 -10.29 10.08
C ASP A 436 -14.23 -10.14 11.56
N ASP A 437 -14.46 -11.16 12.42
CA ASP A 437 -14.28 -11.02 13.88
C ASP A 437 -14.02 -12.37 14.59
N ILE A 438 -13.41 -12.30 15.78
CA ILE A 438 -13.21 -13.43 16.70
C ILE A 438 -14.13 -13.25 17.90
N ARG A 439 -15.13 -14.13 18.07
CA ARG A 439 -16.14 -14.00 19.14
C ARG A 439 -16.13 -15.17 20.10
N THR A 440 -16.06 -14.89 21.40
CA THR A 440 -16.22 -15.92 22.44
C THR A 440 -17.67 -16.40 22.48
N PHE A 441 -17.87 -17.71 22.48
CA PHE A 441 -19.19 -18.31 22.67
C PHE A 441 -19.25 -19.27 23.86
N LYS A 442 -18.11 -19.72 24.38
CA LYS A 442 -18.04 -20.53 25.59
C LYS A 442 -16.80 -20.20 26.42
N GLU A 443 -16.97 -20.12 27.74
CA GLU A 443 -15.89 -19.92 28.69
C GLU A 443 -15.78 -21.11 29.66
N PHE A 444 -14.55 -21.46 30.03
CA PHE A 444 -14.22 -22.48 31.01
C PHE A 444 -13.45 -21.85 32.17
N THR A 445 -13.72 -22.30 33.40
CA THR A 445 -13.13 -21.77 34.64
C THR A 445 -11.68 -22.25 34.86
N ILE A 446 -10.87 -22.25 33.82
CA ILE A 446 -9.44 -22.64 33.84
C ILE A 446 -8.62 -21.36 33.72
N ARG A 447 -7.97 -20.96 34.81
CA ARG A 447 -7.15 -19.75 34.85
C ARG A 447 -5.71 -20.03 34.43
N GLY A 448 -5.09 -19.12 33.69
CA GLY A 448 -3.67 -19.18 33.34
C GLY A 448 -3.29 -20.45 32.56
N CYS A 449 -4.16 -20.89 31.65
CA CYS A 449 -3.92 -22.06 30.81
C CYS A 449 -2.72 -21.79 29.89
N ARG A 450 -1.59 -22.46 30.13
CA ARG A 450 -0.34 -22.25 29.37
C ARG A 450 -0.16 -23.20 28.20
N GLU A 451 -0.92 -24.29 28.15
CA GLU A 451 -0.93 -25.22 27.02
C GLU A 451 -2.36 -25.73 26.82
N CYS A 452 -2.83 -25.68 25.58
CA CYS A 452 -4.07 -26.28 25.15
C CYS A 452 -3.88 -26.84 23.74
N ALA A 453 -4.59 -27.91 23.40
CA ALA A 453 -4.51 -28.53 22.08
C ALA A 453 -5.81 -29.26 21.73
N PHE A 454 -6.30 -29.06 20.50
CA PHE A 454 -7.35 -29.91 19.94
C PHE A 454 -6.79 -31.29 19.56
N SER A 455 -7.65 -32.30 19.60
CA SER A 455 -7.39 -33.59 18.99
C SER A 455 -7.40 -33.47 17.46
N ASN A 456 -6.79 -34.42 16.73
CA ASN A 456 -6.68 -34.35 15.27
C ASN A 456 -8.04 -34.42 14.58
N GLY A 457 -8.98 -35.18 15.13
CA GLY A 457 -10.38 -35.19 14.70
C GLY A 457 -11.21 -34.01 15.20
N GLY A 458 -10.68 -33.18 16.10
CA GLY A 458 -11.34 -31.99 16.66
C GLY A 458 -12.49 -32.25 17.65
N HIS A 459 -12.86 -33.51 17.88
CA HIS A 459 -13.96 -33.91 18.75
C HIS A 459 -13.64 -33.75 20.25
N LEU A 460 -12.36 -33.70 20.61
CA LEU A 460 -11.86 -33.43 21.96
C LEU A 460 -10.87 -32.26 21.96
N PHE A 461 -10.69 -31.65 23.14
CA PHE A 461 -9.57 -30.75 23.40
C PHE A 461 -9.00 -30.97 24.80
N ALA A 462 -7.69 -30.78 24.92
CA ALA A 462 -6.94 -30.83 26.17
C ALA A 462 -6.62 -29.41 26.63
N ALA A 463 -6.82 -29.14 27.92
CA ALA A 463 -6.49 -27.89 28.56
C ALA A 463 -5.71 -28.13 29.86
N VAL A 464 -4.57 -27.45 30.02
CA VAL A 464 -3.76 -27.56 31.24
C VAL A 464 -4.28 -26.62 32.31
N HIS A 465 -4.65 -27.19 33.46
CA HIS A 465 -5.00 -26.47 34.68
C HIS A 465 -3.95 -26.74 35.76
N GLY A 466 -2.95 -25.85 35.86
CA GLY A 466 -1.82 -26.03 36.78
C GLY A 466 -0.93 -27.22 36.35
N ASN A 467 -1.00 -28.31 37.11
CA ASN A 467 -0.28 -29.57 36.86
C ASN A 467 -1.20 -30.73 36.41
N ILE A 468 -2.47 -30.42 36.12
CA ILE A 468 -3.48 -31.40 35.68
C ILE A 468 -3.84 -31.10 34.23
N ILE A 469 -4.05 -32.14 33.43
CA ILE A 469 -4.58 -32.00 32.07
C ILE A 469 -6.07 -32.35 32.12
N GLN A 470 -6.93 -31.45 31.67
CA GLN A 470 -8.36 -31.66 31.59
C GLN A 470 -8.76 -31.89 30.13
N ILE A 471 -9.51 -32.95 29.86
CA ILE A 471 -10.02 -33.30 28.54
C ILE A 471 -11.50 -32.94 28.48
N PHE A 472 -11.90 -32.23 27.44
CA PHE A 472 -13.27 -31.81 27.21
C PHE A 472 -13.75 -32.26 25.83
N SER A 473 -15.06 -32.47 25.71
CA SER A 473 -15.71 -32.64 24.41
C SER A 473 -15.95 -31.30 23.75
N THR A 474 -15.60 -31.17 22.46
CA THR A 474 -15.86 -29.96 21.67
C THR A 474 -17.35 -29.78 21.37
N ILE A 475 -18.16 -30.85 21.47
CA ILE A 475 -19.59 -30.83 21.13
C ILE A 475 -20.44 -30.58 22.38
N SER A 476 -20.23 -31.32 23.47
CA SER A 476 -21.03 -31.17 24.70
C SER A 476 -20.46 -30.12 25.66
N PHE A 477 -19.20 -29.72 25.50
CA PHE A 477 -18.44 -28.87 26.43
C PHE A 477 -18.28 -29.44 27.84
N GLU A 478 -18.55 -30.73 28.03
CA GLU A 478 -18.38 -31.42 29.30
C GLU A 478 -16.96 -31.95 29.46
N ASN A 479 -16.50 -32.04 30.71
CA ASN A 479 -15.20 -32.64 31.05
C ASN A 479 -15.32 -34.17 30.96
N VAL A 480 -14.57 -34.76 30.03
CA VAL A 480 -14.56 -36.20 29.75
C VAL A 480 -13.55 -36.92 30.64
N GLY A 481 -12.46 -36.26 31.03
CA GLY A 481 -11.41 -36.85 31.86
C GLY A 481 -10.43 -35.84 32.45
N ASN A 482 -9.78 -36.24 33.55
CA ASN A 482 -8.75 -35.44 34.20
C ASN A 482 -7.49 -36.29 34.44
N PHE A 483 -6.38 -35.94 33.79
CA PHE A 483 -5.11 -36.65 33.90
C PHE A 483 -4.26 -35.99 34.98
N LYS A 484 -4.08 -36.71 36.09
CA LYS A 484 -3.34 -36.27 37.28
C LYS A 484 -2.07 -37.10 37.41
N GLY A 485 -0.91 -36.45 37.55
CA GLY A 485 0.37 -37.14 37.76
C GLY A 485 1.58 -36.23 37.74
N HIS A 486 1.56 -35.16 36.93
CA HIS A 486 2.65 -34.19 36.91
C HIS A 486 2.77 -33.44 38.25
N ASN A 487 4.01 -33.26 38.69
CA ASN A 487 4.36 -32.49 39.90
C ASN A 487 4.87 -31.08 39.56
N GLY A 488 5.06 -30.79 38.27
CA GLY A 488 5.53 -29.52 37.75
C GLY A 488 4.58 -28.92 36.73
N LYS A 489 4.94 -27.75 36.20
CA LYS A 489 4.20 -27.13 35.10
C LYS A 489 4.35 -27.96 33.84
N ILE A 490 3.24 -28.23 33.18
CA ILE A 490 3.21 -28.95 31.90
C ILE A 490 3.59 -27.95 30.78
N LYS A 491 4.47 -28.37 29.88
CA LYS A 491 5.07 -27.52 28.84
C LYS A 491 4.81 -28.00 27.41
N GLY A 492 4.38 -29.24 27.24
CA GLY A 492 4.04 -29.79 25.92
C GLY A 492 2.94 -30.83 26.00
N LEU A 493 2.08 -30.83 24.97
CA LEU A 493 1.00 -31.77 24.75
C LEU A 493 1.00 -32.21 23.28
N VAL A 494 0.95 -33.52 23.03
CA VAL A 494 0.88 -34.08 21.67
C VAL A 494 -0.13 -35.21 21.65
N TRP A 495 -1.10 -35.13 20.74
CA TRP A 495 -2.10 -36.16 20.49
C TRP A 495 -1.57 -37.22 19.53
N SER A 496 -1.99 -38.48 19.71
CA SER A 496 -1.83 -39.51 18.69
C SER A 496 -2.73 -39.24 17.48
N ASN A 497 -2.37 -39.77 16.31
CA ASN A 497 -3.13 -39.51 15.07
C ASN A 497 -4.55 -40.12 15.09
N ASP A 498 -4.79 -41.11 15.95
CA ASP A 498 -6.08 -41.76 16.20
C ASP A 498 -6.85 -41.16 17.39
N ASP A 499 -6.31 -40.10 18.02
CA ASP A 499 -6.85 -39.44 19.22
C ASP A 499 -7.02 -40.36 20.46
N SER A 500 -6.50 -41.59 20.44
CA SER A 500 -6.63 -42.56 21.53
C SER A 500 -5.66 -42.33 22.69
N LYS A 501 -4.52 -41.68 22.40
CA LYS A 501 -3.44 -41.43 23.33
C LYS A 501 -3.04 -39.96 23.35
N LEU A 502 -2.54 -39.52 24.50
CA LEU A 502 -1.98 -38.19 24.69
C LEU A 502 -0.61 -38.29 25.36
N VAL A 503 0.39 -37.61 24.82
CA VAL A 503 1.72 -37.47 25.44
C VAL A 503 1.85 -36.09 26.06
N SER A 504 2.36 -36.04 27.29
CA SER A 504 2.64 -34.78 27.99
C SER A 504 4.07 -34.73 28.53
N CYS A 505 4.67 -33.54 28.52
CA CYS A 505 5.97 -33.30 29.15
C CYS A 505 5.92 -32.08 30.10
N GLY A 506 6.73 -32.11 31.15
CA GLY A 506 6.70 -31.08 32.19
C GLY A 506 8.06 -30.73 32.82
N MET A 507 8.03 -29.64 33.59
CA MET A 507 9.17 -29.13 34.37
C MET A 507 9.57 -30.03 35.54
N ASP A 508 8.77 -31.04 35.85
CA ASP A 508 9.09 -32.10 36.82
C ASP A 508 10.06 -33.15 36.28
N GLY A 509 10.46 -33.02 35.01
CA GLY A 509 11.33 -33.98 34.35
C GLY A 509 10.62 -35.27 33.99
N ALA A 510 9.30 -35.25 33.88
CA ALA A 510 8.51 -36.39 33.44
C ALA A 510 7.97 -36.20 32.02
N VAL A 511 7.96 -37.30 31.27
CA VAL A 511 7.19 -37.48 30.04
C VAL A 511 6.21 -38.63 30.30
N TYR A 512 4.91 -38.35 30.17
CA TYR A 512 3.85 -39.32 30.41
C TYR A 512 3.07 -39.60 29.13
N GLU A 513 2.75 -40.87 28.90
CA GLU A 513 1.78 -41.31 27.90
C GLU A 513 0.47 -41.68 28.60
N TRP A 514 -0.63 -41.10 28.14
CA TRP A 514 -1.97 -41.26 28.70
C TRP A 514 -2.89 -41.96 27.72
N GLU A 515 -3.72 -42.86 28.23
CA GLU A 515 -4.87 -43.39 27.50
C GLU A 515 -6.07 -42.46 27.67
N VAL A 516 -6.62 -41.95 26.57
CA VAL A 516 -7.65 -40.90 26.61
C VAL A 516 -8.98 -41.42 27.15
N ALA A 517 -9.37 -42.64 26.76
CA ALA A 517 -10.65 -43.24 27.16
C ALA A 517 -10.75 -43.55 28.66
N THR A 518 -9.65 -43.96 29.29
CA THR A 518 -9.63 -44.36 30.71
C THR A 518 -9.02 -43.31 31.63
N GLY A 519 -8.23 -42.39 31.07
CA GLY A 519 -7.43 -41.41 31.80
C GLY A 519 -6.28 -42.01 32.61
N LYS A 520 -5.88 -43.24 32.31
CA LYS A 520 -4.75 -43.92 32.98
C LYS A 520 -3.42 -43.60 32.28
N ARG A 521 -2.34 -43.64 33.06
CA ARG A 521 -0.97 -43.57 32.55
C ARG A 521 -0.57 -44.94 31.99
N LEU A 522 -0.10 -44.95 30.74
CA LEU A 522 0.41 -46.14 30.06
C LEU A 522 1.91 -46.29 30.24
N ARG A 523 2.67 -45.22 29.97
CA ARG A 523 4.14 -45.19 30.10
C ARG A 523 4.59 -43.92 30.82
N GLU A 524 5.70 -44.02 31.55
CA GLU A 524 6.38 -42.89 32.16
C GLU A 524 7.89 -42.93 31.93
N HIS A 525 8.46 -41.78 31.62
CA HIS A 525 9.90 -41.57 31.57
C HIS A 525 10.23 -40.38 32.46
N VAL A 526 11.01 -40.60 33.53
CA VAL A 526 11.29 -39.58 34.55
C VAL A 526 12.79 -39.39 34.72
N LEU A 527 13.26 -38.17 34.44
CA LEU A 527 14.61 -37.71 34.73
C LEU A 527 14.57 -36.43 35.56
N LYS A 528 14.74 -36.57 36.88
CA LYS A 528 14.61 -35.46 37.85
C LYS A 528 15.60 -34.30 37.65
N THR A 529 16.70 -34.52 36.94
CA THR A 529 17.72 -33.50 36.66
C THR A 529 17.38 -32.65 35.43
N CYS A 530 16.37 -33.03 34.65
CA CYS A 530 15.96 -32.34 33.44
C CYS A 530 14.56 -31.72 33.64
N SER A 531 14.36 -30.50 33.14
CA SER A 531 13.04 -29.90 32.98
C SER A 531 12.69 -29.93 31.51
N TYR A 532 11.73 -30.76 31.11
CA TYR A 532 11.31 -30.87 29.71
C TYR A 532 10.49 -29.65 29.28
N THR A 533 10.83 -29.11 28.11
CA THR A 533 10.20 -27.90 27.54
C THR A 533 9.42 -28.19 26.26
N GLY A 534 9.78 -29.26 25.53
CA GLY A 534 9.14 -29.64 24.28
C GLY A 534 9.07 -31.15 24.11
N VAL A 535 8.05 -31.60 23.37
CA VAL A 535 7.81 -33.01 23.08
C VAL A 535 7.24 -33.16 21.67
N ALA A 536 7.62 -34.24 20.99
CA ALA A 536 7.05 -34.67 19.71
C ALA A 536 6.89 -36.20 19.75
N ALA A 537 5.88 -36.76 19.08
CA ALA A 537 5.64 -38.20 19.09
C ALA A 537 5.30 -38.69 17.69
N THR A 538 5.67 -39.95 17.37
CA THR A 538 5.30 -40.59 16.10
C THR A 538 3.78 -40.73 15.99
N ALA A 539 3.26 -40.91 14.78
CA ALA A 539 1.81 -41.02 14.56
C ALA A 539 1.14 -42.13 15.40
N ASP A 540 1.87 -43.21 15.68
CA ASP A 540 1.46 -44.33 16.53
C ASP A 540 1.87 -44.20 18.01
N VAL A 541 2.58 -43.12 18.36
CA VAL A 541 3.11 -42.82 19.69
C VAL A 541 4.05 -43.93 20.22
N LYS A 542 4.54 -44.83 19.37
CA LYS A 542 5.51 -45.85 19.82
C LYS A 542 6.81 -45.21 20.29
N THR A 543 7.25 -44.19 19.57
CA THR A 543 8.44 -43.43 19.87
C THR A 543 8.07 -41.99 20.22
N THR A 544 8.60 -41.52 21.35
CA THR A 544 8.44 -40.14 21.82
C THR A 544 9.79 -39.45 21.86
N TYR A 545 9.84 -38.20 21.42
CA TYR A 545 11.03 -37.35 21.45
C TYR A 545 10.83 -36.20 22.42
N ALA A 546 11.81 -35.94 23.27
CA ALA A 546 11.72 -34.89 24.27
C ALA A 546 13.01 -34.07 24.35
N VAL A 547 12.84 -32.78 24.65
CA VAL A 547 13.93 -31.81 24.90
C VAL A 547 13.68 -31.03 26.18
N GLY A 548 14.77 -30.63 26.83
CA GLY A 548 14.70 -29.85 28.06
C GLY A 548 16.02 -29.20 28.44
N SER A 549 16.13 -28.85 29.73
CA SER A 549 17.27 -28.14 30.31
C SER A 549 18.58 -28.93 30.34
N ASP A 550 18.56 -30.23 29.99
CA ASP A 550 19.76 -31.05 29.91
C ASP A 550 20.52 -30.89 28.58
N GLY A 551 20.00 -30.05 27.66
CA GLY A 551 20.62 -29.79 26.37
C GLY A 551 20.67 -31.01 25.48
N LYS A 552 19.78 -32.00 25.66
CA LYS A 552 19.74 -33.20 24.82
C LYS A 552 18.37 -33.40 24.20
N LEU A 553 18.35 -33.82 22.94
CA LEU A 553 17.18 -34.36 22.28
C LEU A 553 17.20 -35.88 22.43
N LYS A 554 16.23 -36.44 23.15
CA LYS A 554 16.18 -37.87 23.47
C LYS A 554 15.08 -38.58 22.72
N GLU A 555 15.39 -39.77 22.24
CA GLU A 555 14.43 -40.76 21.76
C GLU A 555 14.02 -41.67 22.92
N ILE A 556 12.78 -41.54 23.36
CA ILE A 556 12.16 -42.32 24.43
C ILE A 556 11.42 -43.48 23.75
N THR A 557 12.02 -44.66 23.84
CA THR A 557 11.47 -45.96 23.44
C THR A 557 11.67 -46.96 24.58
N ASP A 558 11.16 -48.18 24.40
CA ASP A 558 11.34 -49.26 25.38
C ASP A 558 12.75 -49.92 25.29
N GLU A 559 13.60 -49.48 24.35
CA GLU A 559 14.95 -50.03 24.12
C GLU A 559 16.03 -49.20 24.86
N GLU A 560 16.87 -49.86 25.67
CA GLU A 560 18.05 -49.24 26.31
C GLU A 560 19.35 -49.68 25.60
N PRO A 561 20.31 -48.77 25.33
CA PRO A 561 20.35 -47.35 25.68
C PRO A 561 19.57 -46.45 24.70
N MET A 562 18.86 -45.46 25.23
CA MET A 562 18.13 -44.47 24.45
C MET A 562 19.07 -43.58 23.61
N PRO A 563 18.86 -43.48 22.28
CA PRO A 563 19.58 -42.54 21.44
C PRO A 563 19.32 -41.09 21.88
N ALA A 564 20.39 -40.27 21.92
CA ALA A 564 20.27 -38.86 22.25
C ALA A 564 21.25 -38.02 21.43
N ILE A 565 20.80 -36.84 21.01
CA ILE A 565 21.59 -35.84 20.28
C ILE A 565 21.87 -34.67 21.24
N ASP A 566 23.15 -34.31 21.39
CA ASP A 566 23.57 -33.18 22.24
C ASP A 566 23.34 -31.84 21.50
N ALA A 567 22.82 -30.84 22.19
CA ALA A 567 22.54 -29.52 21.63
C ALA A 567 23.79 -28.60 21.59
N GLY A 568 24.93 -29.02 22.14
CA GLY A 568 26.12 -28.18 22.21
C GLY A 568 25.89 -26.95 23.11
N GLU A 569 26.23 -25.75 22.62
CA GLU A 569 26.22 -24.52 23.44
C GLU A 569 24.83 -23.95 23.77
N ALA A 570 23.75 -24.39 23.12
CA ALA A 570 22.42 -23.81 23.26
C ALA A 570 21.34 -24.86 23.56
N GLU A 571 20.50 -24.60 24.57
CA GLU A 571 19.37 -25.47 24.96
C GLU A 571 18.28 -25.50 23.88
N PHE A 572 17.70 -26.68 23.65
CA PHE A 572 16.51 -26.87 22.83
C PHE A 572 15.25 -26.47 23.59
N THR A 573 14.37 -25.69 22.96
CA THR A 573 13.14 -25.18 23.59
C THR A 573 11.89 -25.88 23.07
N SER A 574 11.81 -26.09 21.75
CA SER A 574 10.63 -26.64 21.06
C SER A 574 11.02 -27.67 19.99
N LEU A 575 10.09 -28.58 19.68
CA LEU A 575 10.25 -29.61 18.66
C LEU A 575 9.09 -29.58 17.68
N ALA A 576 9.38 -29.86 16.42
CA ALA A 576 8.37 -30.12 15.41
C ALA A 576 8.82 -31.30 14.55
N MET A 577 7.93 -32.28 14.39
CA MET A 577 8.15 -33.45 13.53
C MET A 577 7.17 -33.42 12.37
N SER A 578 7.61 -33.89 11.21
CA SER A 578 6.78 -33.96 10.01
C SER A 578 5.68 -35.02 10.17
N ASN A 579 4.51 -34.77 9.57
CA ASN A 579 3.40 -35.72 9.59
C ASN A 579 3.75 -37.02 8.84
N SER A 580 4.65 -36.91 7.85
CA SER A 580 5.29 -38.06 7.20
C SER A 580 6.23 -38.88 8.09
N GLY A 581 6.63 -38.37 9.27
CA GLY A 581 7.59 -39.02 10.18
C GLY A 581 8.99 -39.15 9.58
N ARG A 582 9.40 -38.22 8.71
CA ARG A 582 10.70 -38.27 7.99
C ARG A 582 11.64 -37.12 8.30
N MET A 583 11.13 -36.04 8.90
CA MET A 583 11.90 -34.83 9.16
C MET A 583 11.63 -34.34 10.59
N MET A 584 12.65 -33.77 11.21
CA MET A 584 12.56 -33.23 12.56
C MET A 584 13.31 -31.90 12.67
N PHE A 585 12.71 -30.97 13.39
CA PHE A 585 13.26 -29.65 13.64
C PHE A 585 13.21 -29.35 15.14
N ALA A 586 14.22 -28.62 15.63
CA ALA A 586 14.30 -28.16 16.99
C ALA A 586 14.60 -26.65 17.06
N GLY A 587 13.82 -25.92 17.83
CA GLY A 587 14.09 -24.52 18.15
C GLY A 587 15.06 -24.42 19.33
N THR A 588 15.91 -23.40 19.34
CA THR A 588 16.85 -23.14 20.44
C THR A 588 16.45 -21.91 21.24
N LYS A 589 16.97 -21.85 22.47
CA LYS A 589 16.85 -20.67 23.35
C LYS A 589 17.60 -19.45 22.81
N SER A 590 18.58 -19.67 21.94
CA SER A 590 19.31 -18.60 21.23
C SER A 590 18.55 -18.02 20.02
N GLY A 591 17.38 -18.56 19.66
CA GLY A 591 16.58 -18.10 18.53
C GLY A 591 16.91 -18.75 17.19
N SER A 592 17.75 -19.79 17.18
CA SER A 592 18.04 -20.57 15.98
C SER A 592 17.03 -21.71 15.81
N VAL A 593 16.85 -22.14 14.57
CA VAL A 593 16.13 -23.36 14.22
C VAL A 593 17.12 -24.37 13.66
N ARG A 594 17.13 -25.58 14.21
CA ARG A 594 18.00 -26.67 13.78
C ARG A 594 17.20 -27.74 13.07
N ALA A 595 17.54 -28.00 11.81
CA ALA A 595 17.04 -29.15 11.07
C ALA A 595 17.90 -30.36 11.42
N ILE A 596 17.29 -31.40 11.99
CA ILE A 596 18.00 -32.57 12.53
C ILE A 596 17.99 -33.68 11.49
N LYS A 597 19.10 -34.42 11.39
CA LYS A 597 19.18 -35.63 10.57
C LYS A 597 18.27 -36.71 11.17
N PHE A 598 17.26 -37.12 10.40
CA PHE A 598 16.23 -38.05 10.86
C PHE A 598 15.99 -39.19 9.83
N PRO A 599 15.68 -40.44 10.25
CA PRO A 599 15.66 -40.97 11.64
C PRO A 599 17.06 -41.04 12.29
N PHE A 600 17.11 -41.23 13.61
CA PHE A 600 18.37 -41.36 14.36
C PHE A 600 19.16 -42.60 13.90
N THR A 601 20.50 -42.52 13.94
CA THR A 601 21.38 -43.61 13.54
C THR A 601 22.25 -44.07 14.71
N ALA A 602 22.78 -45.28 14.68
CA ALA A 602 23.71 -45.75 15.73
C ALA A 602 24.94 -44.82 15.90
N ALA A 603 25.32 -44.06 14.87
CA ALA A 603 26.40 -43.08 14.92
C ALA A 603 26.05 -41.79 15.70
N SER A 604 24.78 -41.38 15.77
CA SER A 604 24.33 -40.22 16.58
C SER A 604 24.34 -40.51 18.08
N VAL A 605 24.52 -41.77 18.48
CA VAL A 605 24.57 -42.21 19.89
C VAL A 605 25.96 -41.96 20.51
N GLY A 606 26.98 -41.68 19.69
CA GLY A 606 28.39 -41.73 20.10
C GLY A 606 29.20 -40.46 19.89
N GLY A 607 28.62 -39.26 19.97
CA GLY A 607 29.36 -37.98 20.03
C GLY A 607 30.45 -37.77 18.97
N GLY A 608 30.38 -38.48 17.85
CA GLY A 608 31.36 -38.42 16.77
C GLY A 608 31.13 -37.17 15.93
N ALA A 609 32.21 -36.53 15.48
CA ALA A 609 32.26 -35.25 14.77
C ALA A 609 31.59 -35.22 13.37
N GLY A 610 30.39 -35.79 13.21
CA GLY A 610 29.48 -35.55 12.10
C GLY A 610 28.47 -34.47 12.48
N SER A 611 28.23 -33.51 11.59
CA SER A 611 27.20 -32.47 11.74
C SER A 611 25.80 -33.11 11.71
N ASP A 612 25.27 -33.50 12.87
CA ASP A 612 23.97 -34.16 13.03
C ASP A 612 22.77 -33.23 12.78
N TRP A 613 23.01 -31.92 12.66
CA TRP A 613 22.00 -30.92 12.36
C TRP A 613 22.55 -29.79 11.48
N GLN A 614 21.65 -29.05 10.84
CA GLN A 614 21.93 -27.78 10.16
C GLN A 614 21.25 -26.65 10.94
N GLU A 615 22.01 -25.62 11.34
CA GLU A 615 21.50 -24.48 12.10
C GLU A 615 21.16 -23.30 11.19
N VAL A 616 20.01 -22.68 11.41
CA VAL A 616 19.57 -21.46 10.72
C VAL A 616 19.14 -20.43 11.76
N ALA A 617 19.72 -19.24 11.71
CA ALA A 617 19.32 -18.13 12.58
C ALA A 617 17.92 -17.63 12.18
N ALA A 618 16.97 -17.64 13.12
CA ALA A 618 15.57 -17.31 12.86
C ALA A 618 15.16 -16.05 13.64
N HIS A 619 15.03 -16.20 14.95
CA HIS A 619 14.56 -15.17 15.89
C HIS A 619 15.75 -14.53 16.61
N SER A 620 15.57 -13.30 17.09
CA SER A 620 16.57 -12.64 17.94
C SER A 620 16.50 -13.02 19.42
N GLY A 621 15.39 -13.64 19.82
CA GLY A 621 15.19 -14.24 21.14
C GLY A 621 14.80 -15.71 21.01
N GLY A 622 14.50 -16.39 22.12
CA GLY A 622 14.24 -17.82 22.12
C GLY A 622 13.05 -18.21 21.23
N VAL A 623 13.14 -19.37 20.57
CA VAL A 623 12.02 -19.94 19.81
C VAL A 623 11.04 -20.55 20.81
N ASN A 624 9.85 -19.96 20.97
CA ASN A 624 8.86 -20.41 21.95
C ASN A 624 8.05 -21.61 21.44
N LYS A 625 7.59 -21.55 20.20
CA LYS A 625 6.80 -22.62 19.56
C LYS A 625 7.15 -22.73 18.08
N MET A 626 6.98 -23.95 17.57
CA MET A 626 7.19 -24.28 16.17
C MET A 626 6.18 -25.36 15.76
N ARG A 627 5.57 -25.22 14.59
CA ARG A 627 4.61 -26.18 14.04
C ARG A 627 4.85 -26.33 12.54
N LEU A 628 4.73 -27.56 12.05
CA LEU A 628 4.64 -27.85 10.63
C LEU A 628 3.18 -27.78 10.18
N VAL A 629 2.96 -27.30 8.97
CA VAL A 629 1.66 -27.42 8.30
C VAL A 629 1.42 -28.89 7.99
N CYS A 630 0.16 -29.33 7.98
CA CYS A 630 -0.25 -30.72 7.75
C CYS A 630 0.31 -31.34 6.45
N THR A 631 0.66 -30.52 5.47
CA THR A 631 1.27 -30.92 4.19
C THR A 631 2.78 -31.11 4.24
N ASP A 632 3.42 -30.81 5.37
CA ASP A 632 4.88 -30.75 5.59
C ASP A 632 5.63 -29.72 4.69
N GLU A 633 4.93 -28.93 3.86
CA GLU A 633 5.55 -27.98 2.91
C GLU A 633 6.08 -26.71 3.59
N TYR A 634 5.39 -26.28 4.65
CA TYR A 634 5.73 -25.09 5.40
C TYR A 634 5.86 -25.39 6.89
N MET A 635 6.69 -24.61 7.54
CA MET A 635 6.89 -24.62 8.98
C MET A 635 6.79 -23.20 9.49
N VAL A 636 6.13 -23.00 10.63
CA VAL A 636 5.97 -21.70 11.24
C VAL A 636 6.69 -21.70 12.58
N THR A 637 7.45 -20.63 12.84
CA THR A 637 8.16 -20.42 14.11
C THR A 637 7.77 -19.08 14.71
N VAL A 638 7.69 -19.07 16.03
CA VAL A 638 7.40 -17.87 16.82
C VAL A 638 8.36 -17.75 17.99
N GLY A 639 8.69 -16.52 18.38
CA GLY A 639 9.70 -16.28 19.41
C GLY A 639 9.43 -15.09 20.31
N ASP A 640 10.39 -14.85 21.21
CA ASP A 640 10.37 -13.74 22.17
C ASP A 640 10.48 -12.36 21.49
N ASP A 641 10.90 -12.31 20.24
CA ASP A 641 11.05 -11.08 19.46
C ASP A 641 9.75 -10.56 18.85
N GLY A 642 8.61 -11.21 19.14
CA GLY A 642 7.32 -10.84 18.55
C GLY A 642 7.19 -11.19 17.07
N CYS A 643 8.16 -11.91 16.50
CA CYS A 643 8.15 -12.24 15.08
C CYS A 643 7.44 -13.59 14.83
N VAL A 644 6.76 -13.67 13.69
CA VAL A 644 6.19 -14.91 13.14
C VAL A 644 6.86 -15.18 11.81
N LEU A 645 7.60 -16.28 11.70
CA LEU A 645 8.39 -16.61 10.52
C LEU A 645 7.81 -17.86 9.85
N ILE A 646 7.57 -17.77 8.53
CA ILE A 646 7.11 -18.87 7.70
C ILE A 646 8.27 -19.38 6.86
N TRP A 647 8.61 -20.63 7.08
CA TRP A 647 9.69 -21.36 6.42
C TRP A 647 9.11 -22.29 5.38
N LYS A 648 9.72 -22.33 4.19
CA LYS A 648 9.51 -23.37 3.20
C LYS A 648 10.46 -24.53 3.52
N VAL A 649 9.89 -25.73 3.62
CA VAL A 649 10.65 -26.96 3.84
C VAL A 649 10.93 -27.60 2.49
N THR A 650 12.17 -28.04 2.30
CA THR A 650 12.67 -28.68 1.07
C THR A 650 13.41 -29.96 1.41
N ASP A 651 13.36 -30.93 0.50
CA ASP A 651 14.18 -32.14 0.63
C ASP A 651 15.66 -31.84 0.32
N LYS A 652 16.55 -32.81 0.50
CA LYS A 652 18.02 -32.73 0.33
C LYS A 652 18.47 -32.04 -0.96
N GLU A 653 17.72 -32.23 -2.04
CA GLU A 653 18.04 -31.69 -3.37
C GLU A 653 17.47 -30.29 -3.61
N GLY A 654 16.92 -29.64 -2.57
CA GLY A 654 16.28 -28.32 -2.68
C GLY A 654 14.95 -28.33 -3.45
N ARG A 655 14.44 -29.53 -3.78
CA ARG A 655 13.11 -29.69 -4.39
C ARG A 655 12.05 -29.58 -3.31
N GLY A 656 10.97 -28.85 -3.61
CA GLY A 656 9.78 -28.85 -2.76
C GLY A 656 9.21 -30.26 -2.63
N LEU A 657 8.64 -30.57 -1.46
CA LEU A 657 7.93 -31.82 -1.23
C LEU A 657 6.81 -31.94 -2.26
N LYS A 658 6.82 -33.00 -3.08
CA LYS A 658 5.77 -33.21 -4.08
C LYS A 658 4.49 -33.64 -3.37
N ARG A 659 3.41 -32.89 -3.60
CA ARG A 659 2.03 -33.27 -3.26
C ARG A 659 1.69 -34.61 -3.92
N ASP A 660 1.38 -35.63 -3.13
CA ASP A 660 0.83 -36.89 -3.67
C ASP A 660 -0.67 -36.74 -4.02
N LYS A 661 -1.38 -35.73 -3.48
CA LYS A 661 -2.74 -35.33 -3.89
C LYS A 661 -2.97 -33.83 -3.70
N GLU A 662 -3.42 -33.13 -4.74
CA GLU A 662 -3.94 -31.75 -4.66
C GLU A 662 -5.36 -31.75 -4.08
N THR A 663 -5.51 -31.99 -2.78
CA THR A 663 -6.74 -31.62 -2.08
C THR A 663 -6.73 -30.12 -1.84
N GLY A 664 -7.66 -29.38 -2.45
CA GLY A 664 -7.86 -27.95 -2.20
C GLY A 664 -8.23 -27.65 -0.76
N TRP A 665 -8.00 -26.42 -0.31
CA TRP A 665 -8.39 -25.96 1.01
C TRP A 665 -9.91 -25.79 1.12
N ALA A 666 -10.43 -25.89 2.34
CA ALA A 666 -11.84 -25.61 2.60
C ALA A 666 -12.13 -24.10 2.53
N GLU A 667 -13.09 -23.70 1.69
CA GLU A 667 -13.52 -22.31 1.50
C GLU A 667 -14.69 -21.90 2.40
N GLU A 668 -15.22 -22.82 3.19
CA GLU A 668 -16.34 -22.57 4.10
C GLU A 668 -15.97 -21.49 5.12
N ILE A 669 -16.81 -20.47 5.27
CA ILE A 669 -16.63 -19.39 6.23
C ILE A 669 -17.80 -19.36 7.21
N LEU A 670 -17.54 -18.96 8.45
CA LEU A 670 -18.58 -18.79 9.45
C LEU A 670 -19.07 -17.34 9.42
N ILE A 671 -20.36 -17.14 9.18
CA ILE A 671 -21.02 -15.83 9.20
C ILE A 671 -22.27 -15.96 10.07
N THR A 672 -22.57 -14.93 10.86
CA THR A 672 -23.81 -14.92 11.63
C THR A 672 -25.01 -14.67 10.71
N LYS A 673 -26.18 -15.21 11.06
CA LYS A 673 -27.38 -15.03 10.23
C LYS A 673 -27.74 -13.55 10.04
N SER A 674 -27.58 -12.72 11.07
CA SER A 674 -27.82 -11.28 11.00
C SER A 674 -26.86 -10.59 10.03
N ASP A 675 -25.56 -10.88 10.12
CA ASP A 675 -24.55 -10.25 9.25
C ASP A 675 -24.79 -10.64 7.78
N LEU A 676 -25.20 -11.89 7.53
CA LEU A 676 -25.56 -12.34 6.18
C LEU A 676 -26.80 -11.61 5.63
N GLU A 677 -27.83 -11.44 6.45
CA GLU A 677 -29.05 -10.69 6.07
C GLU A 677 -28.72 -9.21 5.77
N GLU A 678 -27.89 -8.56 6.58
CA GLU A 678 -27.43 -7.19 6.36
C GLU A 678 -26.60 -7.04 5.08
N LYS A 679 -25.63 -7.93 4.85
CA LYS A 679 -24.80 -7.91 3.63
C LYS A 679 -25.64 -8.18 2.38
N ASN A 680 -26.64 -9.07 2.46
CA ASN A 680 -27.57 -9.31 1.36
C ASN A 680 -28.44 -8.08 1.06
N ALA A 681 -28.94 -7.39 2.10
CA ALA A 681 -29.69 -6.14 1.92
C ALA A 681 -28.82 -5.04 1.29
N LEU A 682 -27.58 -4.86 1.78
CA LEU A 682 -26.64 -3.90 1.22
C LEU A 682 -26.26 -4.24 -0.24
N THR A 683 -26.08 -5.52 -0.55
CA THR A 683 -25.80 -5.98 -1.91
C THR A 683 -26.97 -5.68 -2.85
N ALA A 684 -28.21 -5.86 -2.38
CA ALA A 684 -29.39 -5.48 -3.14
C ALA A 684 -29.46 -3.96 -3.41
N GLU A 685 -29.17 -3.14 -2.40
CA GLU A 685 -29.12 -1.67 -2.55
C GLU A 685 -28.01 -1.23 -3.52
N LEU A 686 -26.80 -1.79 -3.39
CA LEU A 686 -25.67 -1.49 -4.27
C LEU A 686 -25.96 -1.90 -5.71
N ASN A 687 -26.57 -3.07 -5.93
CA ASN A 687 -26.97 -3.51 -7.27
C ASN A 687 -28.00 -2.57 -7.89
N GLN A 688 -28.99 -2.10 -7.13
CA GLN A 688 -29.93 -1.09 -7.60
C GLN A 688 -29.20 0.20 -7.99
N ARG A 689 -28.26 0.67 -7.16
CA ARG A 689 -27.49 1.89 -7.42
C ARG A 689 -26.56 1.76 -8.63
N VAL A 690 -25.98 0.59 -8.85
CA VAL A 690 -25.18 0.29 -10.05
C VAL A 690 -26.06 0.35 -11.29
N GLU A 691 -27.27 -0.20 -11.26
CA GLU A 691 -28.18 -0.14 -12.40
C GLU A 691 -28.65 1.30 -12.68
N GLU A 692 -28.97 2.09 -11.66
CA GLU A 692 -29.27 3.51 -11.80
C GLU A 692 -28.11 4.30 -12.42
N LEU A 693 -26.88 4.07 -11.96
CA LEU A 693 -25.68 4.70 -12.51
C LEU A 693 -25.40 4.24 -13.95
N LYS A 694 -25.65 2.97 -14.26
CA LYS A 694 -25.50 2.43 -15.61
C LYS A 694 -26.49 3.07 -16.58
N ILE A 695 -27.76 3.19 -16.21
CA ILE A 695 -28.78 3.89 -16.99
C ILE A 695 -28.39 5.37 -17.15
N GLY A 696 -27.92 6.02 -16.08
CA GLY A 696 -27.45 7.41 -16.11
C GLY A 696 -26.26 7.62 -17.05
N ASN A 697 -25.29 6.70 -17.02
CA ASN A 697 -24.11 6.73 -17.91
C ASN A 697 -24.49 6.45 -19.35
N GLU A 698 -25.37 5.47 -19.61
CA GLU A 698 -25.87 5.19 -20.96
C GLU A 698 -26.61 6.40 -21.53
N TYR A 699 -27.43 7.07 -20.72
CA TYR A 699 -28.09 8.30 -21.11
C TYR A 699 -27.07 9.41 -21.44
N GLN A 700 -26.03 9.60 -20.64
CA GLN A 700 -24.97 10.57 -20.95
C GLN A 700 -24.20 10.22 -22.22
N LEU A 701 -23.94 8.94 -22.47
CA LEU A 701 -23.26 8.47 -23.68
C LEU A 701 -24.12 8.79 -24.91
N ARG A 702 -25.42 8.49 -24.86
CA ARG A 702 -26.37 8.84 -25.94
C ARG A 702 -26.43 10.35 -26.18
N MET A 703 -26.43 11.16 -25.12
CA MET A 703 -26.40 12.62 -25.27
C MET A 703 -25.09 13.12 -25.92
N LYS A 704 -23.95 12.52 -25.57
CA LYS A 704 -22.67 12.84 -26.20
C LYS A 704 -22.63 12.40 -27.67
N ASP A 705 -23.14 11.21 -27.99
CA ASP A 705 -23.22 10.72 -29.36
C ASP A 705 -24.12 11.60 -30.23
N MET A 706 -25.24 12.08 -29.67
CA MET A 706 -26.10 13.05 -30.35
C MET A 706 -25.35 14.35 -30.62
N ASN A 707 -24.67 14.91 -29.60
CA ASN A 707 -23.87 16.13 -29.76
C ASN A 707 -22.70 15.97 -30.76
N TYR A 708 -22.04 14.82 -30.78
CA TYR A 708 -20.97 14.56 -31.76
C TYR A 708 -21.53 14.41 -33.17
N ASN A 709 -22.68 13.74 -33.34
CA ASN A 709 -23.35 13.65 -34.63
C ASN A 709 -23.77 15.02 -35.15
N ASP A 710 -24.28 15.91 -34.29
CA ASP A 710 -24.65 17.26 -34.69
C ASP A 710 -23.42 18.10 -35.06
N LYS A 711 -22.32 17.98 -34.31
CA LYS A 711 -21.03 18.60 -34.69
C LYS A 711 -20.49 18.06 -36.01
N ILE A 712 -20.59 16.76 -36.25
CA ILE A 712 -20.18 16.15 -37.52
C ILE A 712 -21.02 16.71 -38.66
N LYS A 713 -22.34 16.85 -38.50
CA LYS A 713 -23.20 17.46 -39.53
C LYS A 713 -22.80 18.91 -39.82
N GLU A 714 -22.59 19.72 -38.78
CA GLU A 714 -22.18 21.12 -38.94
C GLU A 714 -20.81 21.22 -39.66
N LEU A 715 -19.86 20.35 -39.31
CA LEU A 715 -18.56 20.31 -39.97
C LEU A 715 -18.68 19.87 -41.43
N THR A 716 -19.49 18.86 -41.71
CA THR A 716 -19.77 18.38 -43.07
C THR A 716 -20.41 19.49 -43.91
N GLU A 717 -21.36 20.25 -43.37
CA GLU A 717 -21.97 21.39 -44.07
C GLU A 717 -20.94 22.49 -44.38
N LYS A 718 -20.05 22.82 -43.42
CA LYS A 718 -18.96 23.77 -43.66
C LYS A 718 -17.99 23.29 -44.74
N PHE A 719 -17.61 22.01 -44.73
CA PHE A 719 -16.74 21.45 -45.76
C PHE A 719 -17.41 21.44 -47.14
N ILE A 720 -18.73 21.18 -47.21
CA ILE A 720 -19.49 21.27 -48.46
C ILE A 720 -19.47 22.71 -48.97
N GLN A 721 -19.72 23.70 -48.12
CA GLN A 721 -19.67 25.13 -48.49
C GLN A 721 -18.28 25.55 -48.97
N GLU A 722 -17.21 25.15 -48.27
CA GLU A 722 -15.85 25.45 -48.71
C GLU A 722 -15.51 24.79 -50.05
N MET A 723 -15.89 23.52 -50.24
CA MET A 723 -15.70 22.78 -51.47
C MET A 723 -16.45 23.44 -52.65
N GLU A 724 -17.68 23.90 -52.44
CA GLU A 724 -18.45 24.65 -53.44
C GLU A 724 -17.81 26.00 -53.76
N SER A 725 -17.29 26.72 -52.76
CA SER A 725 -16.57 27.98 -52.96
C SER A 725 -15.26 27.79 -53.75
N LEU A 726 -14.54 26.70 -53.49
CA LEU A 726 -13.31 26.34 -54.19
C LEU A 726 -13.61 25.90 -55.61
N LYS A 727 -14.73 25.20 -55.84
CA LYS A 727 -15.19 24.81 -57.16
C LYS A 727 -15.55 26.03 -58.01
N THR A 728 -16.26 27.01 -57.44
CA THR A 728 -16.57 28.27 -58.12
C THR A 728 -15.30 29.09 -58.41
N LYS A 729 -14.38 29.21 -57.44
CA LYS A 729 -13.08 29.87 -57.67
C LYS A 729 -12.25 29.20 -58.76
N ASN A 730 -12.15 27.87 -58.77
CA ASN A 730 -11.46 27.14 -59.84
C ASN A 730 -12.12 27.36 -61.21
N GLN A 731 -13.45 27.45 -61.25
CA GLN A 731 -14.17 27.69 -62.49
C GLN A 731 -13.91 29.11 -63.02
N VAL A 732 -13.86 30.12 -62.14
CA VAL A 732 -13.47 31.49 -62.50
C VAL A 732 -12.03 31.53 -63.00
N LEU A 733 -11.08 30.96 -62.26
CA LEU A 733 -9.67 30.91 -62.66
C LEU A 733 -9.47 30.20 -64.00
N LYS A 734 -10.25 29.15 -64.28
CA LYS A 734 -10.22 28.47 -65.57
C LYS A 734 -10.68 29.40 -66.70
N THR A 735 -11.76 30.15 -66.50
CA THR A 735 -12.22 31.11 -67.50
C THR A 735 -11.26 32.29 -67.71
N GLU A 736 -10.53 32.73 -66.68
CA GLU A 736 -9.49 33.75 -66.81
C GLU A 736 -8.28 33.21 -67.57
N LYS A 737 -7.86 31.98 -67.25
CA LYS A 737 -6.80 31.28 -67.96
C LYS A 737 -7.13 31.16 -69.46
N ASP A 738 -8.32 30.67 -69.80
CA ASP A 738 -8.74 30.48 -71.19
C ASP A 738 -8.78 31.82 -71.96
N LYS A 739 -9.14 32.93 -71.29
CA LYS A 739 -9.11 34.28 -71.88
C LYS A 739 -7.69 34.78 -72.16
N GLU A 740 -6.76 34.54 -71.26
CA GLU A 740 -5.36 34.94 -71.47
C GLU A 740 -4.67 34.05 -72.53
N GLU A 741 -4.97 32.75 -72.57
CA GLU A 741 -4.52 31.86 -73.66
C GLU A 741 -5.04 32.35 -75.03
N ALA A 742 -6.31 32.73 -75.13
CA ALA A 742 -6.88 33.28 -76.38
C ALA A 742 -6.19 34.60 -76.81
N LYS A 743 -5.89 35.51 -75.87
CA LYS A 743 -5.15 36.75 -76.18
C LYS A 743 -3.73 36.45 -76.68
N HIS A 744 -3.05 35.47 -76.08
CA HIS A 744 -1.71 35.09 -76.50
C HIS A 744 -1.71 34.44 -77.90
N GLU A 745 -2.72 33.63 -78.23
CA GLU A 745 -2.88 33.10 -79.58
C GLU A 745 -3.13 34.20 -80.62
N GLU A 746 -3.97 35.18 -80.30
CA GLU A 746 -4.23 36.34 -81.18
C GLU A 746 -2.95 37.16 -81.43
N GLN A 747 -2.17 37.44 -80.38
CA GLN A 747 -0.89 38.13 -80.49
C GLN A 747 0.13 37.33 -81.32
N LEU A 748 0.16 36.00 -81.17
CA LEU A 748 1.05 35.15 -81.95
C LEU A 748 0.67 35.16 -83.43
N GLN A 749 -0.62 35.10 -83.74
CA GLN A 749 -1.16 35.16 -85.10
C GLN A 749 -0.80 36.47 -85.79
N GLU A 750 -0.94 37.60 -85.09
CA GLU A 750 -0.62 38.94 -85.62
C GLU A 750 0.88 39.07 -85.95
N VAL A 751 1.75 38.53 -85.09
CA VAL A 751 3.20 38.50 -85.33
C VAL A 751 3.54 37.60 -86.53
N MET A 752 2.89 36.45 -86.67
CA MET A 752 3.10 35.54 -87.81
C MET A 752 2.68 36.17 -89.15
N GLU A 753 1.52 36.85 -89.19
CA GLU A 753 1.07 37.54 -90.40
C GLU A 753 2.01 38.67 -90.80
N LYS A 754 2.47 39.46 -89.83
CA LYS A 754 3.44 40.52 -90.08
C LYS A 754 4.75 39.98 -90.65
N HIS A 755 5.27 38.90 -90.08
CA HIS A 755 6.49 38.26 -90.57
C HIS A 755 6.31 37.67 -91.98
N SER A 756 5.17 37.04 -92.26
CA SER A 756 4.88 36.52 -93.60
C SER A 756 4.82 37.61 -94.66
N LYS A 757 4.29 38.79 -94.32
CA LYS A 757 4.23 39.93 -95.23
C LYS A 757 5.61 40.52 -95.52
N GLU A 758 6.46 40.64 -94.50
CA GLU A 758 7.85 41.07 -94.65
C GLU A 758 8.66 40.13 -95.57
N VAL A 759 8.43 38.82 -95.47
CA VAL A 759 9.08 37.82 -96.34
C VAL A 759 8.64 38.00 -97.80
N GLN A 760 7.33 38.17 -98.06
CA GLN A 760 6.81 38.37 -99.42
C GLN A 760 7.33 39.65 -100.07
N ASP A 761 7.39 40.75 -99.31
CA ASP A 761 7.91 42.03 -99.82
C ASP A 761 9.40 41.93 -100.19
N MET A 762 10.19 41.17 -99.41
CA MET A 762 11.60 40.89 -99.74
C MET A 762 11.75 40.03 -101.00
N GLU A 763 10.93 38.98 -101.17
CA GLU A 763 10.96 38.13 -102.37
C GLU A 763 10.62 38.92 -103.65
N ALA A 764 9.59 39.77 -103.59
CA ALA A 764 9.18 40.61 -104.70
C ALA A 764 10.29 41.60 -105.12
N ALA A 765 10.92 42.25 -104.13
CA ALA A 765 12.02 43.19 -104.39
C ALA A 765 13.24 42.50 -105.01
N ASN A 766 13.52 41.25 -104.65
CA ASN A 766 14.66 40.50 -105.19
C ASN A 766 14.40 40.06 -106.64
N ASN A 767 13.19 39.60 -106.95
CA ASN A 767 12.80 39.20 -108.31
C ASN A 767 12.82 40.38 -109.29
N GLN A 768 12.43 41.59 -108.85
CA GLN A 768 12.46 42.78 -109.69
C GLN A 768 13.88 43.20 -110.06
N LYS A 769 14.85 43.04 -109.15
CA LYS A 769 16.27 43.31 -109.43
C LYS A 769 16.83 42.35 -110.47
N LEU A 770 16.45 41.07 -110.40
CA LEU A 770 16.92 40.04 -111.33
C LEU A 770 16.47 40.33 -112.78
N MET A 771 15.23 40.80 -112.98
CA MET A 771 14.71 41.16 -114.30
C MET A 771 15.45 42.35 -114.93
N MET A 772 15.73 43.39 -114.15
CA MET A 772 16.46 44.57 -114.65
C MET A 772 17.89 44.24 -115.10
N GLU A 773 18.52 43.24 -114.48
CA GLU A 773 19.87 42.82 -114.85
C GLU A 773 19.87 42.00 -116.16
N TYR A 774 18.81 41.23 -116.41
CA TYR A 774 18.64 40.44 -117.64
C TYR A 774 18.42 41.33 -118.88
N GLU A 775 17.62 42.39 -118.77
CA GLU A 775 17.36 43.33 -119.87
C GLU A 775 18.64 44.10 -120.29
N LYS A 776 19.48 44.50 -119.33
CA LYS A 776 20.76 45.16 -119.60
C LYS A 776 21.73 44.29 -120.40
N TYR A 777 21.70 42.98 -120.18
CA TYR A 777 22.59 42.04 -120.88
C TYR A 777 22.23 41.92 -122.38
N GLN A 778 20.94 41.90 -122.72
CA GLN A 778 20.50 41.80 -124.12
C GLN A 778 20.80 43.05 -124.95
N GLU A 779 20.64 44.25 -124.39
CA GLU A 779 20.95 45.51 -125.12
C GLU A 779 22.44 45.62 -125.47
N LEU A 780 23.33 45.13 -124.61
CA LEU A 780 24.76 45.21 -124.84
C LEU A 780 25.20 44.34 -126.03
N GLN A 781 24.58 43.17 -126.19
CA GLN A 781 24.88 42.23 -127.26
C GLN A 781 24.46 42.77 -128.63
N SER A 782 23.31 43.45 -128.72
CA SER A 782 22.83 44.05 -129.98
C SER A 782 23.71 45.20 -130.48
N LYS A 783 24.27 46.01 -129.57
CA LYS A 783 25.13 47.15 -129.93
C LYS A 783 26.49 46.74 -130.51
N SER A 784 27.03 45.59 -130.09
CA SER A 784 28.34 45.13 -130.60
C SER A 784 28.31 44.72 -132.07
N GLN A 785 27.19 44.17 -132.56
CA GLN A 785 27.11 43.65 -133.94
C GLN A 785 26.99 44.76 -134.99
N LYS A 786 26.23 45.82 -134.70
CA LYS A 786 26.07 46.96 -135.62
C LYS A 786 27.35 47.75 -135.85
N MET A 787 28.22 47.81 -134.84
CA MET A 787 29.46 48.58 -134.90
C MET A 787 30.50 48.00 -135.88
N GLN A 788 30.38 46.73 -136.25
CA GLN A 788 31.36 46.04 -137.09
C GLN A 788 31.05 46.16 -138.59
N GLU A 789 29.77 46.25 -138.96
CA GLU A 789 29.35 46.44 -140.36
C GLU A 789 29.55 47.88 -140.86
N ASP A 790 29.43 48.87 -139.97
CA ASP A 790 29.64 50.29 -140.32
C ASP A 790 31.13 50.62 -140.59
N TYR A 791 32.06 49.85 -140.00
CA TYR A 791 33.50 50.12 -140.09
C TYR A 791 34.11 49.80 -141.46
N GLU A 792 33.58 48.81 -142.18
CA GLU A 792 34.09 48.45 -143.52
C GLU A 792 33.59 49.39 -144.62
N ARG A 793 32.44 50.06 -144.41
CA ARG A 793 31.85 50.96 -145.41
C ARG A 793 32.50 52.34 -145.44
N GLN A 794 33.03 52.81 -144.31
CA GLN A 794 33.59 54.17 -144.19
C GLN A 794 35.06 54.28 -144.65
N LEU A 795 35.72 53.15 -144.97
CA LEU A 795 37.14 53.15 -145.34
C LEU A 795 37.43 53.61 -146.77
N GLN A 796 36.43 53.68 -147.66
CA GLN A 796 36.62 54.05 -149.07
C GLN A 796 36.32 55.52 -149.41
N GLU A 797 35.74 56.31 -148.50
CA GLU A 797 35.35 57.70 -148.80
C GLU A 797 35.99 58.76 -147.88
N MET A 798 36.83 58.34 -146.92
CA MET A 798 37.64 59.25 -146.08
C MET A 798 39.08 59.43 -146.61
N GLU A 799 39.31 59.11 -147.90
CA GLU A 799 40.35 59.75 -148.70
C GLU A 799 39.87 61.15 -149.11
N GLU A 800 40.56 62.18 -148.58
CA GLU A 800 40.52 63.58 -149.03
C GLU A 800 39.44 64.53 -148.48
N ALA A 801 39.57 64.93 -147.21
CA ALA A 801 39.91 66.31 -146.79
C ALA A 801 39.74 66.46 -145.26
N ARG A 802 40.83 66.57 -144.47
CA ARG A 802 41.56 67.81 -144.11
C ARG A 802 40.66 68.83 -143.38
N GLN A 803 40.99 69.46 -142.25
CA GLN A 803 42.26 69.79 -141.58
C GLN A 803 41.92 70.48 -140.23
N LYS A 804 42.59 70.17 -139.10
CA LYS A 804 43.68 70.91 -138.42
C LYS A 804 43.32 72.09 -137.47
N LYS A 805 44.09 72.11 -136.36
CA LYS A 805 44.65 73.26 -135.60
C LYS A 805 43.75 73.92 -134.54
N ASP A 806 44.24 74.47 -133.42
CA ASP A 806 45.58 74.62 -132.84
C ASP A 806 45.42 74.98 -131.34
N ALA A 807 46.54 74.92 -130.59
CA ALA A 807 46.68 75.33 -129.20
C ALA A 807 46.64 76.87 -129.00
N ASP A 808 46.53 77.27 -127.72
CA ASP A 808 46.75 78.60 -127.11
C ASP A 808 45.55 79.52 -126.76
N ARG A 809 44.67 79.05 -125.87
CA ARG A 809 43.91 79.96 -124.97
C ARG A 809 43.67 79.46 -123.53
N GLU A 810 44.40 78.43 -123.09
CA GLU A 810 44.26 77.80 -121.76
C GLU A 810 44.76 78.63 -120.57
N ILE A 811 45.31 79.83 -120.79
CA ILE A 811 45.96 80.59 -119.71
C ILE A 811 45.05 81.65 -119.06
N LEU A 812 43.94 82.09 -119.68
CA LEU A 812 43.07 83.11 -119.06
C LEU A 812 41.94 82.51 -118.19
N ASP A 813 41.54 81.26 -118.45
CA ASP A 813 40.37 80.64 -117.83
C ASP A 813 40.66 80.05 -116.43
N SER A 814 41.94 79.81 -116.13
CA SER A 814 42.38 79.31 -114.81
C SER A 814 42.34 80.38 -113.72
N LYS A 815 42.40 81.68 -114.06
CA LYS A 815 42.41 82.77 -113.07
C LYS A 815 41.02 83.03 -112.46
N ILE A 816 39.96 82.89 -113.24
CA ILE A 816 38.56 83.13 -112.81
C ILE A 816 38.06 81.98 -111.92
N LYS A 817 38.57 80.76 -112.10
CA LYS A 817 38.21 79.59 -111.27
C LYS A 817 38.76 79.65 -109.85
N TYR A 818 39.91 80.26 -109.61
CA TYR A 818 40.51 80.34 -108.27
C TYR A 818 39.84 81.39 -107.37
N GLU A 819 39.36 82.51 -107.92
CA GLU A 819 38.64 83.54 -107.13
C GLU A 819 37.25 83.08 -106.66
N LYS A 820 36.61 82.15 -107.38
CA LYS A 820 35.31 81.60 -107.00
C LYS A 820 35.40 80.61 -105.83
N ARG A 821 36.43 79.76 -105.79
CA ARG A 821 36.64 78.79 -104.69
C ARG A 821 36.96 79.47 -103.35
N LEU A 822 37.68 80.60 -103.36
CA LEU A 822 38.03 81.33 -102.13
C LEU A 822 36.83 82.00 -101.45
N ARG A 823 35.72 82.22 -102.19
CA ARG A 823 34.49 82.82 -101.66
C ARG A 823 33.59 81.78 -100.99
N GLU A 824 33.52 80.57 -101.55
CA GLU A 824 32.75 79.44 -101.01
C GLU A 824 33.34 78.89 -99.69
N GLU A 825 34.67 78.94 -99.53
CA GLU A 825 35.36 78.46 -98.31
C GLU A 825 35.21 79.41 -97.10
N LYS A 826 34.95 80.71 -97.32
CA LYS A 826 34.68 81.68 -96.24
C LYS A 826 33.27 81.55 -95.68
N GLU A 827 32.28 81.15 -96.49
CA GLU A 827 30.91 80.92 -96.04
C GLU A 827 30.78 79.62 -95.22
N SER A 828 31.50 78.54 -95.57
CA SER A 828 31.47 77.29 -94.80
C SER A 828 32.08 77.44 -93.39
N ASN A 829 33.10 78.29 -93.23
CA ASN A 829 33.75 78.55 -91.95
C ASN A 829 32.83 79.31 -90.95
N THR A 830 31.90 80.13 -91.46
CA THR A 830 30.90 80.82 -90.59
C THR A 830 29.80 79.89 -90.07
N LYS A 831 29.40 78.87 -90.85
CA LYS A 831 28.43 77.84 -90.42
C LYS A 831 29.01 76.95 -89.31
N LEU A 832 30.25 76.51 -89.45
CA LEU A 832 30.95 75.68 -88.44
C LEU A 832 31.12 76.40 -87.08
N LYS A 833 31.23 77.73 -87.06
CA LYS A 833 31.24 78.51 -85.81
C LYS A 833 29.87 78.54 -85.10
N SER A 834 28.76 78.52 -85.84
CA SER A 834 27.41 78.48 -85.25
C SER A 834 27.05 77.10 -84.68
N GLU A 835 27.52 76.03 -85.33
CA GLU A 835 27.32 74.64 -84.89
C GLU A 835 28.13 74.30 -83.63
N SER A 836 29.34 74.88 -83.48
CA SER A 836 30.18 74.73 -82.29
C SER A 836 29.53 75.28 -80.99
N GLY A 837 28.71 76.33 -81.10
CA GLY A 837 27.97 76.91 -79.97
C GLY A 837 26.80 76.04 -79.47
N ILE A 838 26.11 75.36 -80.38
CA ILE A 838 25.02 74.43 -80.06
C ILE A 838 25.58 73.15 -79.42
N MET A 839 26.72 72.68 -79.92
CA MET A 839 27.37 71.47 -79.41
C MET A 839 27.88 71.64 -77.97
N LYS A 840 28.37 72.83 -77.58
CA LYS A 840 28.70 73.16 -76.17
C LYS A 840 27.49 73.19 -75.24
N LYS A 841 26.32 73.66 -75.71
CA LYS A 841 25.08 73.64 -74.93
C LYS A 841 24.51 72.23 -74.77
N LYS A 842 24.59 71.40 -75.81
CA LYS A 842 24.24 69.96 -75.71
C LYS A 842 25.18 69.22 -74.77
N PHE A 843 26.48 69.51 -74.80
CA PHE A 843 27.45 68.91 -73.90
C PHE A 843 27.17 69.24 -72.42
N THR A 844 26.81 70.49 -72.13
CA THR A 844 26.44 70.89 -70.76
C THR A 844 25.10 70.31 -70.29
N SER A 845 24.13 70.15 -71.19
CA SER A 845 22.86 69.47 -70.88
C SER A 845 23.07 67.97 -70.60
N LEU A 846 23.82 67.28 -71.45
CA LEU A 846 24.14 65.87 -71.28
C LEU A 846 24.98 65.62 -70.02
N GLN A 847 25.89 66.53 -69.68
CA GLN A 847 26.67 66.42 -68.45
C GLN A 847 25.78 66.50 -67.20
N LYS A 848 24.73 67.34 -67.23
CA LYS A 848 23.75 67.45 -66.14
C LYS A 848 22.88 66.20 -66.03
N GLU A 849 22.40 65.64 -67.14
CA GLU A 849 21.65 64.37 -67.15
C GLU A 849 22.49 63.19 -66.64
N ILE A 850 23.79 63.15 -66.98
CA ILE A 850 24.72 62.14 -66.48
C ILE A 850 24.87 62.23 -64.95
N ASP A 851 24.93 63.45 -64.40
CA ASP A 851 25.07 63.63 -62.96
C ASP A 851 23.76 63.33 -62.21
N ASP A 852 22.60 63.67 -62.77
CA ASP A 852 21.29 63.27 -62.23
C ASP A 852 21.12 61.74 -62.23
N HIS A 853 21.49 61.06 -63.32
CA HIS A 853 21.48 59.58 -63.39
C HIS A 853 22.49 58.93 -62.43
N LYS A 854 23.65 59.55 -62.17
CA LYS A 854 24.59 59.03 -61.16
C LYS A 854 24.00 59.05 -59.76
N ASP A 855 23.24 60.08 -59.40
CA ASP A 855 22.60 60.17 -58.09
C ASP A 855 21.39 59.22 -57.96
N GLU A 856 20.70 58.94 -59.06
CA GLU A 856 19.66 57.91 -59.11
C GLU A 856 20.25 56.49 -58.97
N ILE A 857 21.38 56.23 -59.64
CA ILE A 857 22.14 54.98 -59.47
C ILE A 857 22.61 54.79 -58.02
N LYS A 858 23.06 55.85 -57.33
CA LYS A 858 23.42 55.76 -55.91
C LYS A 858 22.23 55.41 -55.02
N LYS A 859 21.04 56.00 -55.27
CA LYS A 859 19.81 55.66 -54.53
C LYS A 859 19.44 54.19 -54.74
N LEU A 860 19.44 53.73 -55.98
CA LEU A 860 19.17 52.33 -56.32
C LEU A 860 20.21 51.39 -55.69
N GLN A 861 21.49 51.76 -55.65
CA GLN A 861 22.52 50.98 -54.95
C GLN A 861 22.26 50.86 -53.44
N THR A 862 21.79 51.93 -52.78
CA THR A 862 21.43 51.86 -51.36
C THR A 862 20.18 51.03 -51.09
N GLU A 863 19.18 51.06 -51.96
CA GLU A 863 18.00 50.17 -51.84
C GLU A 863 18.36 48.72 -52.10
N ASN A 864 19.21 48.45 -53.10
CA ASN A 864 19.69 47.11 -53.40
C ASN A 864 20.50 46.54 -52.22
N GLN A 865 21.28 47.36 -51.51
CA GLN A 865 21.93 46.95 -50.26
C GLN A 865 20.93 46.61 -49.14
N LYS A 866 19.82 47.36 -48.99
CA LYS A 866 18.77 47.05 -48.01
C LYS A 866 18.04 45.75 -48.35
N LEU A 867 17.64 45.55 -49.61
CA LEU A 867 17.01 44.33 -50.08
C LEU A 867 17.92 43.10 -49.89
N ASN A 868 19.22 43.23 -50.18
CA ASN A 868 20.18 42.16 -49.94
C ASN A 868 20.32 41.79 -48.45
N ASN A 869 20.16 42.75 -47.53
CA ASN A 869 20.12 42.45 -46.10
C ASN A 869 18.82 41.71 -45.69
N VAL A 870 17.67 42.09 -46.25
CA VAL A 870 16.39 41.40 -46.01
C VAL A 870 16.45 39.97 -46.53
N ILE A 871 16.96 39.77 -47.74
CA ILE A 871 17.17 38.44 -48.33
C ILE A 871 18.07 37.59 -47.43
N ARG A 872 19.18 38.17 -46.91
CA ARG A 872 20.07 37.46 -45.98
C ARG A 872 19.37 37.02 -44.68
N ASN A 873 18.44 37.82 -44.17
CA ASN A 873 17.67 37.47 -42.98
C ASN A 873 16.65 36.36 -43.28
N LEU A 874 15.90 36.49 -44.38
CA LEU A 874 14.96 35.46 -44.82
C LEU A 874 15.67 34.13 -45.12
N GLN A 875 16.89 34.16 -45.66
CA GLN A 875 17.71 32.97 -45.88
C GLN A 875 18.04 32.26 -44.55
N LYS A 876 18.39 33.01 -43.50
CA LYS A 876 18.62 32.46 -42.16
C LYS A 876 17.36 31.85 -41.55
N ASP A 877 16.21 32.50 -41.74
CA ASP A 877 14.93 31.98 -41.24
C ASP A 877 14.53 30.69 -41.96
N ILE A 878 14.75 30.61 -43.28
CA ILE A 878 14.56 29.38 -44.06
C ILE A 878 15.48 28.26 -43.56
N ASP A 879 16.75 28.55 -43.28
CA ASP A 879 17.69 27.55 -42.75
C ASP A 879 17.29 27.09 -41.34
N GLY A 880 16.77 27.99 -40.50
CA GLY A 880 16.20 27.65 -39.19
C GLY A 880 14.97 26.74 -39.28
N LEU A 881 14.03 27.08 -40.17
CA LEU A 881 12.83 26.28 -40.41
C LEU A 881 13.17 24.91 -41.01
N LYS A 882 14.16 24.82 -41.90
CA LYS A 882 14.65 23.53 -42.43
C LYS A 882 15.20 22.63 -41.32
N LYS A 883 15.94 23.21 -40.36
CA LYS A 883 16.45 22.45 -39.21
C LYS A 883 15.32 21.96 -38.31
N GLU A 884 14.31 22.79 -38.04
CA GLU A 884 13.15 22.39 -37.25
C GLU A 884 12.32 21.29 -37.93
N ILE A 885 12.16 21.38 -39.26
CA ILE A 885 11.50 20.31 -40.04
C ILE A 885 12.28 19.00 -39.91
N GLN A 886 13.62 19.04 -40.04
CA GLN A 886 14.45 17.85 -39.90
C GLN A 886 14.36 17.22 -38.51
N GLU A 887 14.39 18.02 -37.44
CA GLU A 887 14.20 17.52 -36.06
C GLU A 887 12.79 16.92 -35.88
N ARG A 888 11.76 17.52 -36.49
CA ARG A 888 10.40 16.96 -36.46
C ARG A 888 10.29 15.65 -37.23
N ASP A 889 10.93 15.53 -38.38
CA ASP A 889 10.94 14.29 -39.18
C ASP A 889 11.61 13.14 -38.42
N GLU A 890 12.72 13.39 -37.71
CA GLU A 890 13.36 12.40 -36.83
C GLU A 890 12.40 11.94 -35.71
N THR A 891 11.69 12.88 -35.06
CA THR A 891 10.72 12.51 -34.02
C THR A 891 9.50 11.77 -34.56
N ILE A 892 9.07 12.07 -35.80
CA ILE A 892 7.99 11.34 -36.47
C ILE A 892 8.46 9.90 -36.75
N GLN A 893 9.68 9.72 -37.25
CA GLN A 893 10.24 8.40 -37.54
C GLN A 893 10.33 7.51 -36.28
N ASP A 894 10.76 8.07 -35.15
CA ASP A 894 10.76 7.35 -33.87
C ASP A 894 9.36 6.96 -33.39
N LYS A 895 8.38 7.86 -33.57
CA LYS A 895 6.97 7.57 -33.24
C LYS A 895 6.37 6.52 -34.15
N GLU A 896 6.67 6.56 -35.45
CA GLU A 896 6.21 5.55 -36.41
C GLU A 896 6.77 4.17 -36.08
N LYS A 897 8.06 4.08 -35.71
CA LYS A 897 8.67 2.84 -35.24
C LYS A 897 7.98 2.31 -33.99
N ARG A 898 7.66 3.19 -33.03
CA ARG A 898 6.94 2.82 -31.81
C ARG A 898 5.50 2.37 -32.07
N ILE A 899 4.82 3.00 -33.02
CA ILE A 899 3.48 2.59 -33.48
C ILE A 899 3.54 1.22 -34.15
N TYR A 900 4.57 0.95 -34.95
CA TYR A 900 4.78 -0.36 -35.58
C TYR A 900 4.98 -1.47 -34.53
N ASP A 901 5.81 -1.24 -33.52
CA ASP A 901 6.02 -2.20 -32.42
C ASP A 901 4.75 -2.43 -31.59
N LEU A 902 3.98 -1.37 -31.34
CA LEU A 902 2.69 -1.47 -30.65
C LEU A 902 1.65 -2.23 -31.48
N LYS A 903 1.59 -2.01 -32.80
CA LYS A 903 0.71 -2.78 -33.69
C LYS A 903 1.07 -4.27 -33.68
N LYS A 904 2.36 -4.61 -33.68
CA LYS A 904 2.82 -6.01 -33.57
C LYS A 904 2.41 -6.64 -32.25
N LYS A 905 2.60 -5.95 -31.12
CA LYS A 905 2.15 -6.42 -29.81
C LYS A 905 0.63 -6.55 -29.72
N ASN A 906 -0.13 -5.64 -30.34
CA ASN A 906 -1.58 -5.71 -30.36
C ASN A 906 -2.09 -6.94 -31.14
N GLN A 907 -1.45 -7.27 -32.26
CA GLN A 907 -1.73 -8.51 -33.01
C GLN A 907 -1.40 -9.77 -32.20
N GLU A 908 -0.35 -9.76 -31.38
CA GLU A 908 -0.05 -10.88 -30.48
C GLU A 908 -1.11 -11.02 -29.38
N LEU A 909 -1.57 -9.90 -28.80
CA LEU A 909 -2.64 -9.89 -27.81
C LEU A 909 -3.98 -10.38 -28.37
N GLU A 910 -4.32 -10.04 -29.62
CA GLU A 910 -5.50 -10.57 -30.29
C GLU A 910 -5.45 -12.09 -30.46
N LYS A 911 -4.27 -12.65 -30.76
CA LYS A 911 -4.08 -14.11 -30.80
C LYS A 911 -4.25 -14.74 -29.42
N PHE A 912 -3.70 -14.13 -28.37
CA PHE A 912 -3.90 -14.61 -26.99
C PHE A 912 -5.38 -14.55 -26.58
N LYS A 913 -6.07 -13.47 -26.94
CA LYS A 913 -7.52 -13.33 -26.70
C LYS A 913 -8.29 -14.47 -27.35
N PHE A 914 -7.98 -14.82 -28.60
CA PHE A 914 -8.66 -15.91 -29.31
C PHE A 914 -8.42 -17.28 -28.63
N VAL A 915 -7.20 -17.54 -28.15
CA VAL A 915 -6.87 -18.76 -27.41
C VAL A 915 -7.62 -18.81 -26.07
N LEU A 916 -7.69 -17.69 -25.36
CA LEU A 916 -8.41 -17.58 -24.09
C LEU A 916 -9.92 -17.74 -24.28
N ASP A 917 -10.51 -17.12 -25.30
CA ASP A 917 -11.94 -17.26 -25.61
C ASP A 917 -12.29 -18.73 -25.97
N TYR A 918 -11.40 -19.42 -26.69
CA TYR A 918 -11.55 -20.85 -26.94
C TYR A 918 -11.47 -21.67 -25.63
N LYS A 919 -10.50 -21.36 -24.76
CA LYS A 919 -10.33 -22.03 -23.47
C LYS A 919 -11.53 -21.80 -22.54
N ILE A 920 -12.08 -20.59 -22.51
CA ILE A 920 -13.28 -20.23 -21.75
C ILE A 920 -14.47 -21.02 -22.28
N LYS A 921 -14.61 -21.17 -23.60
CA LYS A 921 -15.70 -21.94 -24.21
C LYS A 921 -15.59 -23.44 -23.91
N GLU A 922 -14.37 -23.99 -23.90
CA GLU A 922 -14.07 -25.37 -23.52
C GLU A 922 -14.39 -25.61 -22.04
N LEU A 923 -13.96 -24.71 -21.15
CA LEU A 923 -14.25 -24.77 -19.72
C LEU A 923 -15.75 -24.66 -19.43
N LYS A 924 -16.47 -23.75 -20.09
CA LYS A 924 -17.93 -23.65 -19.97
C LYS A 924 -18.63 -24.96 -20.32
N LYS A 925 -18.18 -25.63 -21.40
CA LYS A 925 -18.73 -26.92 -21.82
C LYS A 925 -18.47 -28.06 -20.81
N GLN A 926 -17.43 -27.94 -19.99
CA GLN A 926 -17.14 -28.88 -18.91
C GLN A 926 -17.90 -28.56 -17.61
N ILE A 927 -18.24 -27.30 -17.38
CA ILE A 927 -18.94 -26.83 -16.17
C ILE A 927 -20.45 -27.11 -16.25
N GLU A 928 -21.05 -26.96 -17.43
CA GLU A 928 -22.49 -27.12 -17.66
C GLU A 928 -23.09 -28.46 -17.14
N PRO A 929 -22.49 -29.64 -17.39
CA PRO A 929 -23.00 -30.90 -16.80
C PRO A 929 -22.83 -30.95 -15.27
N ARG A 930 -21.77 -30.35 -14.72
CA ARG A 930 -21.55 -30.31 -13.26
C ARG A 930 -22.53 -29.39 -12.56
N GLU A 931 -22.93 -28.29 -13.18
CA GLU A 931 -23.99 -27.42 -12.66
C GLU A 931 -25.34 -28.13 -12.60
N GLN A 932 -25.63 -28.97 -13.59
CA GLN A 932 -26.84 -29.80 -13.59
C GLN A 932 -26.79 -30.87 -12.49
N ASP A 933 -25.65 -31.51 -12.26
CA ASP A 933 -25.46 -32.45 -11.14
C ASP A 933 -25.61 -31.75 -9.79
N ILE A 934 -25.05 -30.54 -9.63
CA ILE A 934 -25.21 -29.73 -8.41
C ILE A 934 -26.69 -29.40 -8.18
N LYS A 935 -27.45 -29.11 -9.23
CA LYS A 935 -28.90 -28.89 -9.12
C LYS A 935 -29.64 -30.14 -8.62
N ASN A 936 -29.30 -31.31 -9.17
CA ASN A 936 -29.90 -32.58 -8.74
C ASN A 936 -29.51 -32.92 -7.28
N TYR A 937 -28.26 -32.68 -6.88
CA TYR A 937 -27.84 -32.87 -5.49
C TYR A 937 -28.52 -31.89 -4.53
N LYS A 938 -28.79 -30.64 -4.95
CA LYS A 938 -29.56 -29.68 -4.14
C LYS A 938 -30.99 -30.16 -3.89
N GLU A 939 -31.65 -30.71 -4.91
CA GLU A 939 -33.00 -31.27 -4.77
C GLU A 939 -32.99 -32.48 -3.80
N GLN A 940 -31.98 -33.35 -3.88
CA GLN A 940 -31.82 -34.47 -2.93
C GLN A 940 -31.54 -34.02 -1.50
N ILE A 941 -30.71 -32.99 -1.32
CA ILE A 941 -30.43 -32.43 0.00
C ILE A 941 -31.72 -31.84 0.60
N GLN A 942 -32.52 -31.15 -0.20
CA GLN A 942 -33.78 -30.56 0.26
C GLN A 942 -34.81 -31.62 0.66
N GLU A 943 -34.84 -32.76 -0.04
CA GLU A 943 -35.68 -33.91 0.33
C GLU A 943 -35.21 -34.56 1.64
N MET A 944 -33.90 -34.74 1.79
CA MET A 944 -33.29 -35.28 3.01
C MET A 944 -33.48 -34.35 4.21
N GLU A 945 -33.40 -33.03 4.03
CA GLU A 945 -33.69 -32.03 5.07
C GLU A 945 -35.14 -32.12 5.57
N SER A 946 -36.09 -32.30 4.64
CA SER A 946 -37.51 -32.52 4.98
C SER A 946 -37.72 -33.80 5.78
N GLU A 947 -37.03 -34.89 5.42
CA GLU A 947 -37.04 -36.13 6.21
C GLU A 947 -36.42 -35.93 7.59
N LEU A 948 -35.31 -35.20 7.69
CA LEU A 948 -34.64 -34.91 8.94
C LEU A 948 -35.54 -34.09 9.88
N GLU A 949 -36.26 -33.10 9.34
CA GLU A 949 -37.22 -32.29 10.10
C GLU A 949 -38.38 -33.16 10.63
N ARG A 950 -38.83 -34.15 9.85
CA ARG A 950 -39.84 -35.11 10.28
C ARG A 950 -39.33 -36.01 11.41
N PHE A 951 -38.09 -36.51 11.31
CA PHE A 951 -37.47 -37.28 12.39
C PHE A 951 -37.27 -36.42 13.64
N HIS A 952 -36.92 -35.14 13.49
CA HIS A 952 -36.75 -34.25 14.63
C HIS A 952 -38.08 -34.00 15.38
N LYS A 953 -39.19 -33.84 14.64
CA LYS A 953 -40.55 -33.78 15.22
C LYS A 953 -40.93 -35.07 15.94
N GLN A 954 -40.54 -36.23 15.42
CA GLN A 954 -40.79 -37.51 16.09
C GLN A 954 -39.94 -37.70 17.35
N ASN A 955 -38.65 -37.34 17.31
CA ASN A 955 -37.76 -37.44 18.46
C ASN A 955 -38.20 -36.51 19.59
N THR A 956 -38.60 -35.27 19.28
CA THR A 956 -39.14 -34.34 20.29
C THR A 956 -40.42 -34.87 20.93
N GLN A 957 -41.32 -35.51 20.15
CA GLN A 957 -42.50 -36.16 20.71
C GLN A 957 -42.14 -37.36 21.60
N LEU A 958 -41.14 -38.16 21.22
CA LEU A 958 -40.66 -39.28 22.03
C LEU A 958 -40.00 -38.81 23.32
N GLU A 959 -39.24 -37.72 23.28
CA GLU A 959 -38.64 -37.10 24.47
C GLU A 959 -39.69 -36.60 25.45
N LEU A 960 -40.76 -35.95 24.97
CA LEU A 960 -41.90 -35.56 25.80
C LEU A 960 -42.56 -36.78 26.45
N ASN A 961 -42.79 -37.86 25.69
CA ASN A 961 -43.36 -39.10 26.23
C ASN A 961 -42.43 -39.75 27.27
N ILE A 962 -41.12 -39.76 27.03
CA ILE A 962 -40.14 -40.27 28.00
C ILE A 962 -40.15 -39.43 29.28
N SER A 963 -40.28 -38.10 29.16
CA SER A 963 -40.39 -37.21 30.31
C SER A 963 -41.65 -37.50 31.12
N GLU A 964 -42.82 -37.61 30.47
CA GLU A 964 -44.07 -37.99 31.14
C GLU A 964 -43.97 -39.34 31.85
N MET A 965 -43.37 -40.33 31.19
CA MET A 965 -43.20 -41.66 31.79
C MET A 965 -42.23 -41.64 32.97
N ARG A 966 -41.17 -40.82 32.92
CA ARG A 966 -40.27 -40.61 34.06
C ARG A 966 -40.96 -39.93 35.23
N ASP A 967 -41.81 -38.96 34.98
CA ASP A 967 -42.56 -38.28 36.05
C ASP A 967 -43.59 -39.21 36.68
N LYS A 968 -44.28 -40.04 35.89
CA LYS A 968 -45.14 -41.11 36.40
C LYS A 968 -44.36 -42.13 37.23
N LEU A 969 -43.17 -42.53 36.77
CA LEU A 969 -42.31 -43.46 37.50
C LEU A 969 -41.87 -42.87 38.86
N LYS A 970 -41.49 -41.59 38.90
CA LYS A 970 -41.17 -40.89 40.16
C LYS A 970 -42.37 -40.80 41.10
N ALA A 971 -43.58 -40.55 40.58
CA ALA A 971 -44.80 -40.52 41.38
C ALA A 971 -45.04 -41.89 42.03
N VAL A 972 -44.98 -42.97 41.24
CA VAL A 972 -45.14 -44.35 41.73
C VAL A 972 -44.04 -44.75 42.71
N GLU A 973 -42.79 -44.33 42.50
CA GLU A 973 -41.70 -44.58 43.44
C GLU A 973 -41.92 -43.88 44.79
N ASN A 974 -42.46 -42.66 44.78
CA ASN A 974 -42.82 -41.93 46.00
C ASN A 974 -43.98 -42.60 46.73
N ASP A 975 -45.02 -43.04 46.01
CA ASP A 975 -46.15 -43.77 46.59
C ASP A 975 -45.68 -45.10 47.21
N LEU A 976 -44.81 -45.83 46.51
CA LEU A 976 -44.20 -47.07 47.02
C LEU A 976 -43.36 -46.81 48.28
N LYS A 977 -42.68 -45.66 48.36
CA LYS A 977 -41.91 -45.26 49.54
C LYS A 977 -42.83 -44.96 50.71
N ASN A 978 -43.94 -44.26 50.48
CA ASN A 978 -44.95 -43.96 51.50
C ASN A 978 -45.61 -45.24 52.03
N GLU A 979 -46.01 -46.15 51.14
CA GLU A 979 -46.53 -47.47 51.49
C GLU A 979 -45.53 -48.31 52.30
N LYS A 980 -44.24 -48.28 51.93
CA LYS A 980 -43.18 -48.94 52.72
C LYS A 980 -43.05 -48.34 54.12
N THR A 981 -43.17 -47.02 54.26
CA THR A 981 -43.12 -46.38 55.59
C THR A 981 -44.34 -46.70 56.44
N GLU A 982 -45.53 -46.77 55.85
CA GLU A 982 -46.74 -47.17 56.57
C GLU A 982 -46.71 -48.64 56.96
N LYS A 983 -46.26 -49.53 56.06
CA LYS A 983 -46.00 -50.93 56.40
C LYS A 983 -45.04 -51.06 57.58
N PHE A 984 -43.95 -50.29 57.59
CA PHE A 984 -43.00 -50.31 58.71
C PHE A 984 -43.62 -49.79 60.01
N ARG A 985 -44.47 -48.75 59.95
CA ARG A 985 -45.20 -48.23 61.11
C ARG A 985 -46.18 -49.26 61.67
N VAL A 986 -46.96 -49.91 60.81
CA VAL A 986 -47.92 -50.95 61.20
C VAL A 986 -47.18 -52.16 61.80
N GLU A 987 -46.10 -52.62 61.17
CA GLU A 987 -45.27 -53.71 61.71
C GLU A 987 -44.68 -53.35 63.09
N ALA A 988 -44.24 -52.11 63.28
CA ALA A 988 -43.76 -51.62 64.56
C ALA A 988 -44.86 -51.55 65.62
N ALA A 989 -46.08 -51.12 65.24
CA ALA A 989 -47.24 -51.11 66.13
C ALA A 989 -47.64 -52.53 66.55
N VAL A 990 -47.68 -53.48 65.61
CA VAL A 990 -47.95 -54.90 65.88
C VAL A 990 -46.89 -55.50 66.82
N ARG A 991 -45.61 -55.19 66.60
CA ARG A 991 -44.53 -55.64 67.51
C ARG A 991 -44.70 -55.08 68.91
N ARG A 992 -45.02 -53.78 69.04
CA ARG A 992 -45.28 -53.14 70.35
C ARG A 992 -46.49 -53.76 71.06
N PHE A 993 -47.58 -53.99 70.34
CA PHE A 993 -48.75 -54.67 70.89
C PHE A 993 -48.43 -56.09 71.35
N LYS A 994 -47.66 -56.86 70.55
CA LYS A 994 -47.22 -58.20 70.92
C LYS A 994 -46.35 -58.21 72.19
N THR A 995 -45.44 -57.25 72.35
CA THR A 995 -44.63 -57.10 73.57
C THR A 995 -45.48 -56.74 74.77
N ASP A 996 -46.39 -55.76 74.62
CA ASP A 996 -47.32 -55.37 75.69
C ASP A 996 -48.23 -56.56 76.09
N LEU A 997 -48.65 -57.41 75.12
CA LEU A 997 -49.45 -58.61 75.37
C LEU A 997 -48.66 -59.66 76.15
N HIS A 998 -47.41 -59.88 75.75
CA HIS A 998 -46.52 -60.82 76.44
C HIS A 998 -46.27 -60.41 77.89
N ASN A 999 -46.13 -59.11 78.14
CA ASN A 999 -46.02 -58.57 79.50
C ASN A 999 -47.32 -58.77 80.31
N CYS A 1000 -48.51 -58.70 79.68
CA CYS A 1000 -49.77 -59.00 80.34
C CYS A 1000 -49.91 -60.48 80.72
N VAL A 1001 -49.44 -61.39 79.87
CA VAL A 1001 -49.50 -62.85 80.10
C VAL A 1001 -48.72 -63.27 81.35
N ASN A 1002 -47.68 -62.55 81.75
CA ASN A 1002 -46.93 -62.84 82.99
C ASN A 1002 -47.77 -62.69 84.27
N PHE A 1003 -48.91 -61.99 84.22
CA PHE A 1003 -49.81 -61.79 85.36
C PHE A 1003 -50.99 -62.80 85.39
N ILE A 1004 -50.95 -63.87 84.59
CA ILE A 1004 -52.06 -64.84 84.46
C ILE A 1004 -52.48 -65.51 85.77
N GLN A 1005 -51.56 -65.66 86.72
CA GLN A 1005 -51.84 -66.29 88.02
C GLN A 1005 -52.43 -65.30 89.05
N GLU A 1006 -52.50 -64.00 88.72
CA GLU A 1006 -52.99 -62.93 89.61
C GLU A 1006 -54.17 -62.15 88.98
N PRO A 1007 -55.43 -62.54 89.26
CA PRO A 1007 -56.61 -62.05 88.52
C PRO A 1007 -56.85 -60.53 88.59
N LYS A 1008 -56.43 -59.88 89.69
CA LYS A 1008 -56.63 -58.43 89.87
C LYS A 1008 -55.62 -57.61 89.06
N GLN A 1009 -54.34 -58.00 89.08
CA GLN A 1009 -53.28 -57.30 88.33
C GLN A 1009 -53.44 -57.50 86.82
N LEU A 1010 -53.87 -58.68 86.38
CA LEU A 1010 -54.16 -58.95 84.98
C LEU A 1010 -55.26 -58.03 84.42
N LYS A 1011 -56.32 -57.81 85.20
CA LYS A 1011 -57.44 -56.93 84.81
C LYS A 1011 -56.99 -55.47 84.62
N GLU A 1012 -56.15 -54.96 85.52
CA GLU A 1012 -55.61 -53.60 85.40
C GLU A 1012 -54.63 -53.45 84.22
N SER A 1013 -53.77 -54.45 84.00
CA SER A 1013 -52.82 -54.47 82.89
C SER A 1013 -53.52 -54.52 81.52
N ILE A 1014 -54.58 -55.33 81.40
CA ILE A 1014 -55.42 -55.38 80.18
C ILE A 1014 -56.20 -54.07 79.98
N MET A 1015 -56.74 -53.45 81.03
CA MET A 1015 -57.39 -52.14 80.90
C MET A 1015 -56.41 -51.03 80.47
N SER A 1016 -55.16 -51.06 80.97
CA SER A 1016 -54.11 -50.13 80.57
C SER A 1016 -53.71 -50.33 79.10
N MET A 1017 -53.59 -51.58 78.65
CA MET A 1017 -53.34 -51.90 77.25
C MET A 1017 -54.46 -51.42 76.33
N TYR A 1018 -55.72 -51.65 76.72
CA TYR A 1018 -56.91 -51.23 75.97
C TYR A 1018 -56.94 -49.70 75.78
N ARG A 1019 -56.68 -48.92 76.83
CA ARG A 1019 -56.62 -47.44 76.73
C ARG A 1019 -55.46 -46.91 75.87
N LYS A 1020 -54.40 -47.70 75.69
CA LYS A 1020 -53.18 -47.30 74.99
C LYS A 1020 -53.25 -47.56 73.48
N HIS A 1021 -53.89 -48.64 73.07
CA HIS A 1021 -53.98 -49.06 71.66
C HIS A 1021 -55.34 -48.81 71.02
N VAL A 1022 -56.36 -48.47 71.83
CA VAL A 1022 -57.66 -48.02 71.34
C VAL A 1022 -57.91 -46.62 71.88
N ARG A 1023 -57.68 -45.61 71.04
CA ARG A 1023 -58.18 -44.25 71.21
C ARG A 1023 -59.01 -43.89 69.97
N ASP A 1024 -60.26 -43.55 70.21
CA ASP A 1024 -61.17 -42.89 69.28
C ASP A 1024 -60.68 -41.43 69.07
N ASP A 1025 -60.06 -41.10 67.92
CA ASP A 1025 -60.03 -39.71 67.39
C ASP A 1025 -59.43 -39.52 65.96
N ASP A 1026 -59.23 -40.56 65.15
CA ASP A 1026 -58.57 -40.42 63.83
C ASP A 1026 -59.54 -40.23 62.63
N MET A 1027 -60.53 -39.33 62.75
CA MET A 1027 -61.41 -38.99 61.61
C MET A 1027 -61.54 -37.48 61.32
N ALA A 1028 -60.89 -36.60 62.08
CA ALA A 1028 -61.12 -35.15 61.97
C ALA A 1028 -59.92 -34.28 61.53
N SER A 1029 -58.72 -34.85 61.35
CA SER A 1029 -57.50 -34.06 61.09
C SER A 1029 -57.03 -34.05 59.62
N GLU A 1030 -57.36 -35.06 58.81
CA GLU A 1030 -56.88 -35.13 57.42
C GLU A 1030 -57.65 -34.23 56.44
N ALA A 1031 -58.90 -33.86 56.74
CA ALA A 1031 -59.72 -33.07 55.80
C ALA A 1031 -59.36 -31.56 55.73
N ASN A 1032 -58.67 -31.02 56.74
CA ASN A 1032 -58.34 -29.58 56.79
C ASN A 1032 -57.00 -29.22 56.14
N MET A 1033 -56.09 -30.17 55.93
CA MET A 1033 -54.76 -29.88 55.38
C MET A 1033 -54.76 -29.75 53.85
N ASP A 1034 -55.65 -30.48 53.16
CA ASP A 1034 -55.80 -30.40 51.70
C ASP A 1034 -56.47 -29.11 51.21
N ALA A 1035 -57.35 -28.51 52.02
CA ALA A 1035 -58.05 -27.27 51.67
C ALA A 1035 -57.13 -26.04 51.66
N ASP A 1036 -56.10 -26.02 52.52
CA ASP A 1036 -55.16 -24.90 52.62
C ASP A 1036 -54.07 -24.98 51.53
N ILE A 1037 -53.64 -26.19 51.14
CA ILE A 1037 -52.68 -26.38 50.04
C ILE A 1037 -53.31 -25.97 48.70
N GLN A 1038 -54.58 -26.32 48.45
CA GLN A 1038 -55.27 -25.89 47.22
C GLN A 1038 -55.48 -24.37 47.15
N LYS A 1039 -55.73 -23.70 48.27
CA LYS A 1039 -55.86 -22.23 48.31
C LYS A 1039 -54.54 -21.50 48.05
N GLU A 1040 -53.44 -22.01 48.57
CA GLU A 1040 -52.13 -21.39 48.36
C GLU A 1040 -51.65 -21.54 46.90
N PHE A 1041 -51.91 -22.71 46.30
CA PHE A 1041 -51.64 -22.93 44.86
C PHE A 1041 -52.49 -22.03 43.95
N ALA A 1042 -53.77 -21.81 44.27
CA ALA A 1042 -54.64 -20.91 43.52
C ALA A 1042 -54.14 -19.46 43.58
N ARG A 1043 -53.66 -19.00 44.74
CA ARG A 1043 -53.07 -17.66 44.92
C ARG A 1043 -51.79 -17.46 44.11
N GLN A 1044 -50.88 -18.43 44.11
CA GLN A 1044 -49.63 -18.33 43.35
C GLN A 1044 -49.87 -18.32 41.84
N ARG A 1045 -50.83 -19.12 41.36
CA ARG A 1045 -51.25 -19.11 39.96
C ARG A 1045 -51.83 -17.76 39.53
N GLU A 1046 -52.72 -17.18 40.33
CA GLU A 1046 -53.32 -15.88 40.01
C GLU A 1046 -52.28 -14.75 39.99
N HIS A 1047 -51.29 -14.79 40.89
CA HIS A 1047 -50.18 -13.83 40.91
C HIS A 1047 -49.30 -13.91 39.65
N LEU A 1048 -49.02 -15.13 39.18
CA LEU A 1048 -48.26 -15.36 37.94
C LEU A 1048 -49.06 -14.94 36.71
N GLU A 1049 -50.36 -15.26 36.64
CA GLU A 1049 -51.22 -14.86 35.52
C GLU A 1049 -51.34 -13.33 35.40
N ARG A 1050 -51.46 -12.61 36.53
CA ARG A 1050 -51.45 -11.14 36.55
C ARG A 1050 -50.11 -10.54 36.14
N SER A 1051 -49.01 -11.17 36.53
CA SER A 1051 -47.65 -10.73 36.16
C SER A 1051 -47.39 -10.90 34.66
N VAL A 1052 -47.82 -12.03 34.08
CA VAL A 1052 -47.72 -12.29 32.63
C VAL A 1052 -48.62 -11.35 31.83
N ALA A 1053 -49.85 -11.05 32.32
CA ALA A 1053 -50.73 -10.07 31.67
C ALA A 1053 -50.15 -8.66 31.68
N SER A 1054 -49.51 -8.24 32.77
CA SER A 1054 -48.79 -6.97 32.90
C SER A 1054 -47.63 -6.87 31.91
N LEU A 1055 -46.82 -7.92 31.78
CA LEU A 1055 -45.69 -7.97 30.84
C LEU A 1055 -46.16 -7.95 29.38
N ARG A 1056 -47.22 -8.69 29.04
CA ARG A 1056 -47.82 -8.63 27.69
C ARG A 1056 -48.33 -7.24 27.34
N LYS A 1057 -48.92 -6.53 28.31
CA LYS A 1057 -49.40 -5.15 28.10
C LYS A 1057 -48.24 -4.16 27.93
N LYS A 1058 -47.12 -4.35 28.63
CA LYS A 1058 -45.89 -3.56 28.43
C LYS A 1058 -45.28 -3.80 27.06
N LEU A 1059 -45.15 -5.07 26.65
CA LEU A 1059 -44.60 -5.45 25.35
C LEU A 1059 -45.43 -4.89 24.18
N ALA A 1060 -46.76 -4.92 24.28
CA ALA A 1060 -47.63 -4.33 23.27
C ALA A 1060 -47.43 -2.81 23.17
N LYS A 1061 -47.28 -2.12 24.32
CA LYS A 1061 -47.09 -0.66 24.36
C LYS A 1061 -45.71 -0.23 23.82
N GLU A 1062 -44.66 -1.01 24.08
CA GLU A 1062 -43.32 -0.77 23.49
C GLU A 1062 -43.32 -1.00 21.98
N ASN A 1063 -44.02 -2.02 21.49
CA ASN A 1063 -44.16 -2.24 20.04
C ASN A 1063 -44.89 -1.09 19.34
N ASP A 1064 -45.92 -0.51 19.95
CA ASP A 1064 -46.63 0.64 19.38
C ASP A 1064 -45.75 1.91 19.35
N ILE A 1065 -44.93 2.13 20.39
CA ILE A 1065 -43.97 3.24 20.43
C ILE A 1065 -42.90 3.06 19.36
N HIS A 1066 -42.32 1.87 19.24
CA HIS A 1066 -41.33 1.56 18.21
C HIS A 1066 -41.89 1.75 16.79
N ARG A 1067 -43.15 1.39 16.57
CA ARG A 1067 -43.82 1.59 15.27
C ARG A 1067 -44.03 3.07 14.96
N ALA A 1068 -44.38 3.89 15.96
CA ALA A 1068 -44.53 5.33 15.79
C ALA A 1068 -43.18 6.03 15.52
N ASP A 1069 -42.11 5.62 16.20
CA ASP A 1069 -40.76 6.14 15.98
C ASP A 1069 -40.23 5.76 14.59
N TYR A 1070 -40.50 4.53 14.14
CA TYR A 1070 -40.10 4.08 12.80
C TYR A 1070 -40.77 4.91 11.69
N VAL A 1071 -42.05 5.23 11.84
CA VAL A 1071 -42.78 6.08 10.88
C VAL A 1071 -42.25 7.52 10.88
N ARG A 1072 -41.90 8.08 12.04
CA ARG A 1072 -41.31 9.43 12.13
C ARG A 1072 -39.95 9.50 11.44
N ILE A 1073 -39.06 8.54 11.72
CA ILE A 1073 -37.73 8.46 11.11
C ILE A 1073 -37.85 8.27 9.60
N MET A 1074 -38.82 7.47 9.13
CA MET A 1074 -39.06 7.29 7.71
C MET A 1074 -39.51 8.58 7.02
N GLN A 1075 -40.34 9.41 7.67
CA GLN A 1075 -40.75 10.72 7.14
C GLN A 1075 -39.61 11.73 7.10
N GLU A 1076 -38.75 11.77 8.13
CA GLU A 1076 -37.55 12.62 8.15
C GLU A 1076 -36.57 12.21 7.04
N ASN A 1077 -36.34 10.91 6.85
CA ASN A 1077 -35.48 10.41 5.78
C ASN A 1077 -36.02 10.77 4.39
N VAL A 1078 -37.33 10.71 4.17
CA VAL A 1078 -37.94 11.14 2.90
C VAL A 1078 -37.75 12.64 2.66
N SER A 1079 -37.86 13.48 3.71
CA SER A 1079 -37.62 14.92 3.59
C SER A 1079 -36.15 15.23 3.28
N LEU A 1080 -35.21 14.56 3.95
CA LEU A 1080 -33.77 14.72 3.71
C LEU A 1080 -33.37 14.26 2.31
N ILE A 1081 -33.95 13.16 1.82
CA ILE A 1081 -33.72 12.70 0.44
C ILE A 1081 -34.19 13.74 -0.58
N LYS A 1082 -35.31 14.42 -0.30
CA LYS A 1082 -35.82 15.50 -1.16
C LYS A 1082 -34.85 16.69 -1.18
N GLU A 1083 -34.35 17.10 0.00
CA GLU A 1083 -33.36 18.17 0.13
C GLU A 1083 -32.03 17.85 -0.57
N ILE A 1084 -31.52 16.63 -0.40
CA ILE A 1084 -30.31 16.15 -1.08
C ILE A 1084 -30.49 16.16 -2.60
N ASN A 1085 -31.67 15.78 -3.09
CA ASN A 1085 -31.96 15.78 -4.52
C ASN A 1085 -32.09 17.19 -5.11
N ASP A 1086 -32.60 18.15 -4.34
CA ASP A 1086 -32.65 19.55 -4.75
C ASP A 1086 -31.23 20.18 -4.74
N LEU A 1087 -30.42 19.89 -3.72
CA LEU A 1087 -29.00 20.28 -3.66
C LEU A 1087 -28.17 19.68 -4.81
N ARG A 1088 -28.43 18.43 -5.20
CA ARG A 1088 -27.79 17.81 -6.37
C ARG A 1088 -28.20 18.50 -7.67
N ARG A 1089 -29.44 18.97 -7.77
CA ARG A 1089 -29.94 19.71 -8.93
C ARG A 1089 -29.25 21.07 -9.05
N ASP A 1090 -29.02 21.74 -7.93
CA ASP A 1090 -28.33 23.03 -7.89
C ASP A 1090 -26.82 22.88 -8.12
N LEU A 1091 -26.17 21.85 -7.57
CA LEU A 1091 -24.78 21.51 -7.89
C LEU A 1091 -24.58 21.26 -9.39
N LYS A 1092 -25.57 20.61 -10.04
CA LYS A 1092 -25.54 20.37 -11.48
C LYS A 1092 -25.64 21.68 -12.26
N LYS A 1093 -26.53 22.60 -11.86
CA LYS A 1093 -26.65 23.94 -12.48
C LYS A 1093 -25.37 24.75 -12.33
N SER A 1094 -24.74 24.74 -11.16
CA SER A 1094 -23.46 25.42 -10.92
C SER A 1094 -22.32 24.79 -11.72
N ARG A 1095 -22.28 23.46 -11.88
CA ARG A 1095 -21.27 22.80 -12.73
C ARG A 1095 -21.44 23.12 -14.21
N THR A 1096 -22.67 23.23 -14.70
CA THR A 1096 -22.92 23.71 -16.07
C THR A 1096 -22.50 25.16 -16.23
N GLN A 1097 -22.76 26.04 -15.27
CA GLN A 1097 -22.27 27.43 -15.32
C GLN A 1097 -20.74 27.52 -15.31
N ILE A 1098 -20.06 26.68 -14.52
CA ILE A 1098 -18.59 26.60 -14.52
C ILE A 1098 -18.09 26.10 -15.88
N HIS A 1099 -18.70 25.07 -16.44
CA HIS A 1099 -18.34 24.53 -17.75
C HIS A 1099 -18.59 25.54 -18.88
N ASP A 1100 -19.68 26.30 -18.83
CA ASP A 1100 -19.99 27.33 -19.81
C ASP A 1100 -19.03 28.54 -19.70
N LEU A 1101 -18.59 28.87 -18.48
CA LEU A 1101 -17.53 29.86 -18.23
C LEU A 1101 -16.15 29.34 -18.70
N GLU A 1102 -15.83 28.07 -18.48
CA GLU A 1102 -14.59 27.44 -18.97
C GLU A 1102 -14.57 27.37 -20.51
N ALA A 1103 -15.72 27.13 -21.14
CA ALA A 1103 -15.88 27.14 -22.59
C ALA A 1103 -15.78 28.55 -23.19
N ALA A 1104 -16.34 29.57 -22.52
CA ALA A 1104 -16.22 30.97 -22.93
C ALA A 1104 -14.77 31.51 -22.85
N VAL A 1105 -13.92 30.88 -22.02
CA VAL A 1105 -12.50 31.24 -21.82
C VAL A 1105 -11.54 30.41 -22.70
N GLY A 1106 -12.04 29.45 -23.49
CA GLY A 1106 -11.27 28.79 -24.56
C GLY A 1106 -10.06 27.96 -24.10
N LEU A 1107 -10.11 27.36 -22.91
CA LEU A 1107 -9.00 26.57 -22.38
C LEU A 1107 -9.08 25.08 -22.80
N HIS A 1108 -8.37 24.71 -23.86
CA HIS A 1108 -7.95 23.32 -24.08
C HIS A 1108 -6.48 23.13 -23.69
N ARG A 1109 -6.21 22.08 -22.88
CA ARG A 1109 -4.88 21.67 -22.41
C ARG A 1109 -3.94 21.36 -23.58
N LYS A 1110 -3.24 22.36 -24.11
CA LYS A 1110 -1.90 22.30 -24.73
C LYS A 1110 -1.55 23.67 -25.30
N ASN A 1111 -0.74 24.42 -24.53
CA ASN A 1111 0.07 25.61 -24.84
C ASN A 1111 -0.20 26.74 -23.83
N ASN A 1112 0.60 26.74 -22.76
CA ASN A 1112 0.40 27.52 -21.54
C ASN A 1112 0.94 28.96 -21.61
N ASP A 1113 1.59 29.35 -22.71
CA ASP A 1113 2.28 30.65 -22.80
C ASP A 1113 1.46 31.73 -23.53
N GLN A 1114 0.57 31.37 -24.46
CA GLN A 1114 -0.37 32.32 -25.06
C GLN A 1114 -1.54 32.69 -24.13
N ALA A 1115 -1.93 31.78 -23.23
CA ALA A 1115 -2.99 32.02 -22.25
C ALA A 1115 -2.60 33.10 -21.21
N LYS A 1116 -1.32 33.16 -20.82
CA LYS A 1116 -0.82 34.15 -19.85
C LYS A 1116 -0.83 35.58 -20.39
N GLN A 1117 -0.62 35.77 -21.70
CA GLN A 1117 -0.62 37.09 -22.32
C GLN A 1117 -2.03 37.66 -22.53
N LEU A 1118 -3.04 36.82 -22.80
CA LEU A 1118 -4.43 37.26 -22.97
C LEU A 1118 -5.12 37.61 -21.64
N VAL A 1119 -4.84 36.88 -20.57
CA VAL A 1119 -5.38 37.15 -19.22
C VAL A 1119 -4.86 38.49 -18.65
N ALA A 1120 -3.64 38.88 -18.99
CA ALA A 1120 -3.06 40.17 -18.60
C ALA A 1120 -3.72 41.36 -19.31
N MET A 1121 -4.33 41.18 -20.48
CA MET A 1121 -5.04 42.26 -21.18
C MET A 1121 -6.48 42.45 -20.67
N VAL A 1122 -7.18 41.37 -20.32
CA VAL A 1122 -8.61 41.43 -19.92
C VAL A 1122 -8.80 41.95 -18.49
N THR A 1123 -7.81 41.81 -17.62
CA THR A 1123 -7.84 42.28 -16.22
C THR A 1123 -7.71 43.80 -16.05
N SER A 1124 -7.62 44.56 -17.15
CA SER A 1124 -7.37 46.01 -17.13
C SER A 1124 -8.62 46.90 -17.16
N ASN A 1125 -9.84 46.37 -17.33
CA ASN A 1125 -11.06 47.19 -17.39
C ASN A 1125 -12.10 46.86 -16.31
N LYS A 1126 -12.55 47.95 -15.66
CA LYS A 1126 -13.38 48.13 -14.45
C LYS A 1126 -14.48 47.08 -14.19
N SER A 1127 -14.60 46.70 -12.91
CA SER A 1127 -15.63 45.82 -12.34
C SER A 1127 -17.05 46.40 -12.49
N ASN A 1128 -17.99 45.50 -12.75
CA ASN A 1128 -19.41 45.80 -12.98
C ASN A 1128 -20.13 45.91 -11.61
N PRO A 1129 -20.72 47.07 -11.24
CA PRO A 1129 -21.23 47.34 -9.89
C PRO A 1129 -22.44 46.48 -9.47
N ILE A 1130 -23.04 45.75 -10.40
CA ILE A 1130 -24.14 44.80 -10.11
C ILE A 1130 -23.59 43.52 -9.46
N LEU A 1131 -22.39 43.08 -9.84
CA LEU A 1131 -21.76 41.87 -9.28
C LEU A 1131 -21.24 42.10 -7.85
N GLU A 1132 -20.76 43.29 -7.52
CA GLU A 1132 -20.34 43.63 -6.14
C GLU A 1132 -21.53 43.63 -5.18
N LYS A 1133 -22.69 44.15 -5.61
CA LYS A 1133 -23.90 44.17 -4.78
C LYS A 1133 -24.47 42.77 -4.54
N ASP A 1134 -24.42 41.90 -5.54
CA ASP A 1134 -24.87 40.50 -5.46
C ASP A 1134 -23.92 39.64 -4.61
N MET A 1135 -22.62 39.99 -4.56
CA MET A 1135 -21.67 39.36 -3.65
C MET A 1135 -21.85 39.80 -2.20
N GLU A 1136 -22.05 41.10 -1.95
CA GLU A 1136 -22.33 41.62 -0.60
C GLU A 1136 -23.62 41.02 -0.02
N GLU A 1137 -24.65 40.83 -0.85
CA GLU A 1137 -25.92 40.23 -0.41
C GLU A 1137 -25.73 38.75 -0.07
N LYS A 1138 -24.93 38.01 -0.86
CA LYS A 1138 -24.59 36.60 -0.57
C LYS A 1138 -23.67 36.43 0.63
N GLU A 1139 -22.75 37.34 0.87
CA GLU A 1139 -21.91 37.33 2.07
C GLU A 1139 -22.74 37.52 3.35
N ARG A 1140 -23.75 38.40 3.32
CA ARG A 1140 -24.69 38.56 4.44
C ARG A 1140 -25.53 37.30 4.68
N THR A 1141 -25.94 36.59 3.62
CA THR A 1141 -26.68 35.32 3.77
C THR A 1141 -25.79 34.22 4.35
N ILE A 1142 -24.50 34.20 3.99
CA ILE A 1142 -23.53 33.25 4.54
C ILE A 1142 -23.24 33.53 6.01
N GLU A 1143 -23.11 34.81 6.40
CA GLU A 1143 -22.91 35.20 7.80
C GLU A 1143 -24.12 34.83 8.68
N THR A 1144 -25.34 35.08 8.20
CA THR A 1144 -26.57 34.71 8.93
C THR A 1144 -26.71 33.19 9.08
N GLN A 1145 -26.35 32.41 8.06
CA GLN A 1145 -26.33 30.94 8.15
C GLN A 1145 -25.25 30.43 9.11
N ARG A 1146 -24.06 31.04 9.14
CA ARG A 1146 -23.00 30.68 10.09
C ARG A 1146 -23.42 30.91 11.54
N LEU A 1147 -24.11 32.01 11.81
CA LEU A 1147 -24.63 32.33 13.14
C LEU A 1147 -25.68 31.31 13.60
N LEU A 1148 -26.57 30.87 12.70
CA LEU A 1148 -27.58 29.86 12.99
C LEU A 1148 -26.96 28.49 13.29
N ILE A 1149 -25.94 28.09 12.51
CA ILE A 1149 -25.19 26.85 12.74
C ILE A 1149 -24.47 26.91 14.09
N GLN A 1150 -23.94 28.06 14.48
CA GLN A 1150 -23.28 28.24 15.77
C GLN A 1150 -24.28 28.10 16.93
N GLN A 1151 -25.48 28.67 16.81
CA GLN A 1151 -26.57 28.51 17.79
C GLN A 1151 -27.05 27.06 17.92
N LEU A 1152 -27.24 26.35 16.80
CA LEU A 1152 -27.61 24.94 16.82
C LEU A 1152 -26.54 24.06 17.48
N ARG A 1153 -25.26 24.35 17.23
CA ARG A 1153 -24.15 23.66 17.92
C ARG A 1153 -24.12 23.94 19.41
N THR A 1154 -24.48 25.14 19.85
CA THR A 1154 -24.58 25.45 21.28
C THR A 1154 -25.74 24.70 21.94
N GLN A 1155 -26.89 24.61 21.27
CA GLN A 1155 -28.03 23.82 21.76
C GLN A 1155 -27.74 22.32 21.81
N ILE A 1156 -27.02 21.77 20.81
CA ILE A 1156 -26.57 20.37 20.84
C ILE A 1156 -25.62 20.14 22.01
N HIS A 1157 -24.68 21.06 22.24
CA HIS A 1157 -23.75 20.97 23.36
C HIS A 1157 -24.45 21.09 24.73
N GLU A 1158 -25.50 21.93 24.86
CA GLU A 1158 -26.34 21.99 26.07
C GLU A 1158 -27.16 20.71 26.30
N LEU A 1159 -27.57 20.03 25.23
CA LEU A 1159 -28.27 18.74 25.31
C LEU A 1159 -27.33 17.59 25.68
N GLU A 1160 -26.08 17.61 25.19
CA GLU A 1160 -25.04 16.61 25.48
C GLU A 1160 -24.45 16.76 26.88
N THR A 1161 -24.42 17.97 27.44
CA THR A 1161 -23.86 18.25 28.78
C THR A 1161 -24.86 18.10 29.92
N ARG A 1162 -26.12 17.75 29.64
CA ARG A 1162 -27.11 17.44 30.69
C ARG A 1162 -26.75 16.12 31.37
N PRO A 1163 -26.36 16.10 32.66
CA PRO A 1163 -26.06 14.86 33.34
C PRO A 1163 -27.34 14.02 33.48
N LEU A 1164 -27.24 12.73 33.15
CA LEU A 1164 -28.22 11.70 33.49
C LEU A 1164 -28.28 11.57 35.02
N SER A 1165 -29.03 12.45 35.68
CA SER A 1165 -29.39 12.29 37.08
C SER A 1165 -30.33 11.09 37.19
N ALA A 1166 -29.88 10.05 37.87
CA ALA A 1166 -30.67 8.89 38.23
C ALA A 1166 -32.03 9.30 38.80
N GLY A 1167 -33.10 9.03 38.04
CA GLY A 1167 -34.47 9.19 38.49
C GLY A 1167 -34.80 8.13 39.54
N LYS A 1168 -34.55 8.44 40.81
CA LYS A 1168 -35.37 7.91 41.91
C LYS A 1168 -36.78 8.45 41.72
N GLN A 1169 -37.70 7.61 41.23
CA GLN A 1169 -39.13 7.90 41.32
C GLN A 1169 -39.55 7.77 42.79
N GLN A 1170 -39.71 8.90 43.45
CA GLN A 1170 -40.55 9.02 44.64
C GLN A 1170 -42.02 8.92 44.19
N LEU A 1171 -42.75 7.96 44.77
CA LEU A 1171 -44.20 7.85 44.69
C LEU A 1171 -44.86 9.10 45.29
N PRO A 1172 -45.90 9.69 44.66
CA PRO A 1172 -46.85 10.54 45.36
C PRO A 1172 -47.89 9.71 46.13
N PRO A 1173 -48.48 10.25 47.21
CA PRO A 1173 -49.38 9.52 48.09
C PRO A 1173 -50.77 9.31 47.46
N LEU A 1174 -51.37 8.17 47.79
CA LEU A 1174 -52.80 7.88 47.64
C LEU A 1174 -53.63 8.87 48.47
N VAL A 1175 -54.54 9.62 47.82
CA VAL A 1175 -55.74 10.17 48.47
C VAL A 1175 -56.92 10.17 47.47
N SER A 1176 -57.90 9.31 47.79
CA SER A 1176 -59.35 9.30 47.48
C SER A 1176 -59.88 9.82 46.13
N ASN A 1177 -60.42 8.93 45.30
CA ASN A 1177 -61.83 8.50 45.35
C ASN A 1177 -62.06 7.28 44.45
#